data_AF-A0A291LMB9-F1
#
_entry.id   AF-A0A291LMB9-F1
#
_cell.length_a   1.000
_cell.length_b   1.000
_cell.length_c   1.000
_cell.angle_alpha   90.00
_cell.angle_beta   90.00
_cell.angle_gamma   90.00
#
_symmetry.space_group_name_H-M   'P 1'
#
loop_
_entity.id
_entity.type
_entity.pdbx_description
1 polymer ?
#
loop_
_entity_poly.entity_id
_entity_poly.type
_entity_poly.pdbx_seq_one_letter_code
_entity_poly.pdbx_strand_id
1 'polypeptide(L)'
;STATIVGSFAGSAMGAAIQQNRTTNADATTVDGAGFDQTAVPANVAVPLNAVITASVHKGINLNTPAGSFNGLFLNTANNLAVTVSEDTTLGFITRAVNNANFFNLTLNAGKTLTITGQGITNVQAAATKNAQNVVVQVNNGAAIENNDLQGVGTIDFGAAASTLVFNLANPTTQKAPLILGDNAVIVNGANGTLNVTNGFIKVSNKSFATVNAINIGDGQGIIFNTDADNANALNLQAGGTTINFIGTGGTGRLVLLSKNAAATGFNVTGSLGGNLKGIIEFNTVAVDGQLKANAGPANAVIGTNNGAGRAAGFVVSVDNGKVATIDGQVYAKDMVIESANAVGQVNFRHIVDVGTDGTTAFKTAASKVAITQNSNFGTTDFGNLAAQITVPNTMTLKGNFTGDASNPGNTAGVITFDANGTLASASADANVAVTNNITAIEASGAGVVQLSGTHAAELRLGNAGSVFKLADGTVINGKVNQTALVAGALAAGTITLDGSATITGDIWNAGGAAALQGITLANDATKTLTLGGANIIGANGGMIDFQANGGTIKFTSTQNNIIVDFDLAITTDQTGVVDASSLTNAQTLTINGKIGTIGANNKTLGQFNIGSSKTALSGGDVAINELVIGNNGAVQFTHNTYLITRTTNSAGQGIIIFNPFVNNNTTLAAGTNLGSATNPLAEINFGSKGVNVDTVLNVGEGVNLYATNITTTDANVGSFIFNAGGINIVSGTVGGQQGNKFNTVALDNGATVMFLGNATFNGNTTIAANSTLQIGGNYTADFVASADGTGIAEFVNTDPITVTLNKQAAPVNALKHITVSGPGNVVINEIGNAGNYHGAVTDTIAFESSSLGAVVFLPRGIPFNDAGNIIPLRIKSTVGNKTAAGFDVPSVIVSGVDSVIADGQVIGDQNNIVGLGLGSDNDIIVNATTLYAGIGTINNNQGTVTLSGGIPNTPGTVYGLGTGIGASKFKQVTFTTDYNNLGNIIAT
;
A
#
# COMPACT_ATOMS: atom_id res chain seq x y z
N SER A 1 -56.76 -41.31 -74.02
CA SER A 1 -56.07 -42.56 -74.38
C SER A 1 -54.92 -42.22 -75.32
N THR A 2 -53.79 -42.94 -75.26
CA THR A 2 -52.80 -43.21 -76.36
C THR A 2 -52.52 -42.10 -77.40
N ALA A 3 -51.30 -41.67 -77.72
CA ALA A 3 -50.06 -42.43 -78.02
C ALA A 3 -48.89 -41.40 -78.17
N THR A 4 -47.59 -41.62 -77.95
CA THR A 4 -46.62 -42.66 -78.41
C THR A 4 -46.57 -42.74 -79.96
N ILE A 5 -45.47 -42.64 -80.74
CA ILE A 5 -44.10 -43.18 -80.64
C ILE A 5 -43.17 -42.51 -81.72
N VAL A 6 -41.97 -42.07 -81.27
CA VAL A 6 -40.58 -42.35 -81.74
C VAL A 6 -40.05 -41.89 -83.11
N GLY A 7 -38.83 -41.31 -83.08
CA GLY A 7 -37.74 -41.73 -83.99
C GLY A 7 -36.74 -40.69 -84.53
N SER A 8 -35.61 -40.52 -83.80
CA SER A 8 -34.21 -40.29 -84.27
C SER A 8 -33.74 -39.02 -85.03
N PHE A 9 -32.81 -38.28 -84.38
CA PHE A 9 -31.52 -37.64 -84.77
C PHE A 9 -31.09 -37.57 -86.27
N ALA A 10 -30.32 -36.57 -86.78
CA ALA A 10 -29.49 -35.48 -86.24
C ALA A 10 -29.21 -34.40 -87.33
N GLY A 11 -28.81 -33.18 -86.93
CA GLY A 11 -27.88 -32.33 -87.70
C GLY A 11 -28.39 -31.00 -88.29
N SER A 12 -27.98 -29.90 -87.64
CA SER A 12 -27.60 -28.56 -88.16
C SER A 12 -28.42 -27.78 -89.21
N ALA A 13 -28.56 -26.48 -88.91
CA ALA A 13 -28.58 -25.30 -89.81
C ALA A 13 -29.94 -24.63 -90.15
N MET A 14 -30.06 -23.40 -89.62
CA MET A 14 -30.59 -22.16 -90.22
C MET A 14 -32.07 -22.00 -90.62
N GLY A 15 -32.64 -20.92 -90.06
CA GLY A 15 -33.75 -20.10 -90.58
C GLY A 15 -35.09 -20.40 -89.93
N ALA A 16 -35.92 -19.46 -89.47
CA ALA A 16 -35.91 -18.00 -89.48
C ALA A 16 -37.01 -17.53 -88.51
N ALA A 17 -36.83 -16.37 -87.87
CA ALA A 17 -37.93 -15.65 -87.22
C ALA A 17 -37.86 -14.16 -87.59
N ILE A 18 -38.45 -13.90 -88.77
CA ILE A 18 -39.31 -12.77 -89.15
C ILE A 18 -39.01 -11.41 -88.49
N GLN A 19 -38.28 -10.60 -89.27
CA GLN A 19 -38.45 -9.16 -89.36
C GLN A 19 -39.85 -8.78 -89.88
N GLN A 20 -40.44 -7.75 -89.29
CA GLN A 20 -41.29 -6.71 -89.90
C GLN A 20 -41.59 -5.70 -88.76
N ASN A 21 -41.57 -4.38 -88.89
CA ASN A 21 -41.25 -3.44 -89.95
C ASN A 21 -41.27 -2.05 -89.27
N ARG A 22 -40.24 -1.21 -89.45
CA ARG A 22 -40.35 0.26 -89.49
C ARG A 22 -39.05 0.87 -90.05
N THR A 23 -39.12 1.19 -91.34
CA THR A 23 -38.37 2.19 -92.15
C THR A 23 -38.31 3.56 -91.45
N THR A 24 -37.36 4.49 -91.65
CA THR A 24 -36.15 4.77 -92.49
C THR A 24 -35.44 5.93 -91.73
N ASN A 25 -34.12 6.10 -91.64
CA ASN A 25 -33.19 6.54 -92.70
C ASN A 25 -31.76 6.66 -92.10
N ALA A 26 -30.75 6.20 -92.86
CA ALA A 26 -29.30 6.49 -92.81
C ALA A 26 -28.44 6.05 -91.58
N ASP A 27 -27.49 5.16 -91.90
CA ASP A 27 -26.15 4.91 -91.32
C ASP A 27 -25.98 4.82 -89.79
N ALA A 28 -25.94 3.58 -89.29
CA ALA A 28 -24.87 3.11 -88.40
C ALA A 28 -24.93 1.59 -88.26
N THR A 29 -24.09 0.88 -89.03
CA THR A 29 -23.57 -0.42 -88.60
C THR A 29 -22.93 -0.25 -87.23
N THR A 30 -23.27 -1.12 -86.29
CA THR A 30 -22.51 -1.35 -85.06
C THR A 30 -21.04 -1.59 -85.41
N VAL A 31 -20.23 -0.55 -85.27
CA VAL A 31 -18.77 -0.60 -85.39
C VAL A 31 -18.20 0.06 -84.16
N ASP A 32 -17.31 -0.68 -83.51
CA ASP A 32 -16.30 -0.19 -82.59
C ASP A 32 -15.88 1.25 -82.87
N GLY A 33 -16.18 2.14 -81.93
CA GLY A 33 -15.41 3.36 -81.75
C GLY A 33 -15.44 4.35 -82.91
N ALA A 34 -16.62 4.80 -83.30
CA ALA A 34 -16.72 6.12 -83.92
C ALA A 34 -16.58 7.18 -82.82
N GLY A 35 -15.56 8.06 -82.91
CA GLY A 35 -15.54 9.28 -82.11
C GLY A 35 -16.82 10.07 -82.36
N PHE A 36 -17.54 10.42 -81.30
CA PHE A 36 -18.74 11.23 -81.41
C PHE A 36 -18.35 12.68 -81.72
N ASP A 37 -18.23 13.01 -83.01
CA ASP A 37 -18.13 14.40 -83.48
C ASP A 37 -19.54 14.88 -83.90
N GLN A 38 -20.28 15.47 -82.96
CA GLN A 38 -21.60 16.06 -83.26
C GLN A 38 -21.46 17.56 -83.56
N THR A 39 -21.77 17.94 -84.80
CA THR A 39 -21.72 19.33 -85.26
C THR A 39 -23.01 20.13 -84.97
N ALA A 40 -24.11 19.52 -84.48
CA ALA A 40 -25.39 20.18 -84.18
C ALA A 40 -26.09 19.66 -82.89
N VAL A 41 -26.97 20.51 -82.31
CA VAL A 41 -27.90 20.41 -81.14
C VAL A 41 -27.95 19.05 -80.38
N PRO A 42 -27.96 19.01 -79.02
CA PRO A 42 -27.85 17.76 -78.25
C PRO A 42 -28.89 16.72 -78.67
N ALA A 43 -28.45 15.66 -79.35
CA ALA A 43 -29.30 14.54 -79.71
C ALA A 43 -29.37 13.55 -78.53
N ASN A 44 -30.56 13.08 -78.21
CA ASN A 44 -30.80 12.01 -77.24
C ASN A 44 -30.40 10.65 -77.86
N VAL A 45 -29.15 10.23 -77.67
CA VAL A 45 -28.60 9.01 -78.30
C VAL A 45 -28.58 7.85 -77.30
N ALA A 46 -29.27 6.76 -77.65
CA ALA A 46 -29.19 5.49 -76.92
C ALA A 46 -27.83 4.83 -77.19
N VAL A 47 -27.06 4.57 -76.13
CA VAL A 47 -25.75 3.92 -76.25
C VAL A 47 -25.90 2.38 -76.15
N PRO A 48 -25.16 1.57 -76.93
CA PRO A 48 -25.20 0.11 -76.80
C PRO A 48 -24.59 -0.40 -75.48
N LEU A 49 -25.07 -1.56 -75.02
CA LEU A 49 -24.49 -2.27 -73.86
C LEU A 49 -23.00 -2.54 -74.08
N ASN A 50 -22.16 -2.34 -73.05
CA ASN A 50 -20.71 -2.54 -73.08
C ASN A 50 -19.93 -1.62 -74.05
N ALA A 51 -20.51 -0.49 -74.48
CA ALA A 51 -19.80 0.49 -75.29
C ALA A 51 -18.77 1.29 -74.48
N VAL A 52 -17.81 1.90 -75.19
CA VAL A 52 -16.94 2.96 -74.67
C VAL A 52 -17.22 4.24 -75.42
N ILE A 53 -17.42 5.31 -74.67
CA ILE A 53 -17.75 6.63 -75.21
C ILE A 53 -16.48 7.47 -75.22
N THR A 54 -16.10 7.98 -76.40
CA THR A 54 -15.00 8.92 -76.58
C THR A 54 -15.56 10.28 -77.04
N ALA A 55 -15.29 11.35 -76.30
CA ALA A 55 -15.70 12.72 -76.66
C ALA A 55 -14.51 13.48 -77.27
N SER A 56 -14.59 13.85 -78.56
CA SER A 56 -13.43 14.32 -79.33
C SER A 56 -13.39 15.80 -79.75
N VAL A 57 -14.41 16.64 -79.49
CA VAL A 57 -14.40 18.07 -79.89
C VAL A 57 -15.41 18.95 -79.13
N HIS A 58 -15.10 20.25 -79.05
CA HIS A 58 -15.60 21.36 -78.19
C HIS A 58 -17.11 21.57 -77.94
N LYS A 59 -17.95 20.55 -77.85
CA LYS A 59 -19.38 20.69 -77.54
C LYS A 59 -19.83 19.66 -76.50
N GLY A 60 -20.53 20.13 -75.46
CA GLY A 60 -21.09 19.24 -74.44
C GLY A 60 -22.08 18.26 -75.06
N ILE A 61 -21.83 16.97 -74.85
CA ILE A 61 -22.71 15.88 -75.29
C ILE A 61 -23.60 15.52 -74.10
N ASN A 62 -24.92 15.51 -74.27
CA ASN A 62 -25.86 14.91 -73.32
C ASN A 62 -26.13 13.46 -73.75
N LEU A 63 -25.67 12.50 -72.95
CA LEU A 63 -25.89 11.08 -73.22
C LEU A 63 -26.91 10.51 -72.24
N ASN A 64 -27.80 9.66 -72.74
CA ASN A 64 -28.73 8.88 -71.93
C ASN A 64 -28.22 7.44 -71.82
N THR A 65 -28.16 6.95 -70.57
CA THR A 65 -27.72 5.58 -70.30
C THR A 65 -28.77 4.52 -70.69
N PRO A 66 -28.46 3.49 -71.50
CA PRO A 66 -29.22 2.24 -71.54
C PRO A 66 -29.28 1.58 -70.16
N ALA A 67 -30.33 0.79 -69.93
CA ALA A 67 -30.33 -0.16 -68.82
C ALA A 67 -29.19 -1.18 -68.99
N GLY A 68 -28.36 -1.38 -67.96
CA GLY A 68 -27.29 -2.39 -67.95
C GLY A 68 -25.89 -1.85 -67.64
N SER A 69 -24.85 -2.36 -68.33
CA SER A 69 -23.44 -2.03 -68.05
C SER A 69 -22.78 -1.29 -69.20
N PHE A 70 -22.00 -0.27 -68.87
CA PHE A 70 -21.04 0.38 -69.74
C PHE A 70 -19.63 -0.06 -69.41
N ASN A 71 -18.83 -0.30 -70.44
CA ASN A 71 -17.44 -0.64 -70.25
C ASN A 71 -16.64 0.58 -69.78
N GLY A 72 -16.87 1.78 -70.34
CA GLY A 72 -16.22 2.97 -69.81
C GLY A 72 -16.45 4.26 -70.58
N LEU A 73 -15.95 5.34 -69.98
CA LEU A 73 -15.99 6.70 -70.50
C LEU A 73 -14.55 7.22 -70.68
N PHE A 74 -14.22 7.67 -71.89
CA PHE A 74 -12.93 8.24 -72.22
C PHE A 74 -13.05 9.72 -72.60
N LEU A 75 -12.27 10.55 -71.92
CA LEU A 75 -12.22 11.99 -72.16
C LEU A 75 -10.90 12.34 -72.84
N ASN A 76 -10.96 12.61 -74.14
CA ASN A 76 -9.84 13.21 -74.87
C ASN A 76 -9.99 14.75 -74.88
N THR A 77 -8.92 15.44 -75.27
CA THR A 77 -8.65 16.88 -75.08
C THR A 77 -9.87 17.82 -75.23
N ALA A 78 -10.03 18.72 -74.23
CA ALA A 78 -10.76 20.00 -74.26
C ALA A 78 -12.31 20.02 -74.18
N ASN A 79 -12.97 19.06 -73.52
CA ASN A 79 -14.45 19.03 -73.43
C ASN A 79 -15.00 19.02 -72.00
N ASN A 80 -16.07 19.79 -71.75
CA ASN A 80 -16.97 19.58 -70.62
C ASN A 80 -18.07 18.59 -71.03
N LEU A 81 -18.14 17.43 -70.39
CA LEU A 81 -19.13 16.38 -70.73
C LEU A 81 -20.27 16.38 -69.70
N ALA A 82 -21.52 16.20 -70.13
CA ALA A 82 -22.66 16.01 -69.23
C ALA A 82 -23.34 14.66 -69.51
N VAL A 83 -23.27 13.72 -68.57
CA VAL A 83 -23.88 12.39 -68.72
C VAL A 83 -25.15 12.34 -67.89
N THR A 84 -26.27 12.01 -68.53
CA THR A 84 -27.54 11.77 -67.86
C THR A 84 -27.78 10.26 -67.71
N VAL A 85 -27.85 9.80 -66.46
CA VAL A 85 -28.19 8.42 -66.12
C VAL A 85 -29.71 8.28 -66.21
N SER A 86 -30.20 7.86 -67.37
CA SER A 86 -31.62 7.71 -67.66
C SER A 86 -32.21 6.37 -67.23
N GLU A 87 -31.37 5.36 -67.07
CA GLU A 87 -31.73 4.01 -66.59
C GLU A 87 -30.70 3.50 -65.59
N ASP A 88 -31.08 2.51 -64.78
CA ASP A 88 -30.16 1.85 -63.84
C ASP A 88 -28.95 1.27 -64.59
N THR A 89 -27.77 1.67 -64.16
CA THR A 89 -26.55 1.54 -64.95
C THR A 89 -25.32 1.25 -64.11
N THR A 90 -24.40 0.45 -64.65
CA THR A 90 -23.03 0.27 -64.14
C THR A 90 -22.01 0.93 -65.05
N LEU A 91 -21.07 1.67 -64.49
CA LEU A 91 -19.95 2.32 -65.16
C LEU A 91 -18.63 1.63 -64.77
N GLY A 92 -18.02 0.96 -65.75
CA GLY A 92 -16.78 0.21 -65.65
C GLY A 92 -15.57 1.09 -65.34
N PHE A 93 -15.05 1.85 -66.31
CA PHE A 93 -13.94 2.79 -66.08
C PHE A 93 -14.22 4.23 -66.56
N ILE A 94 -13.50 5.20 -66.00
CA ILE A 94 -13.38 6.58 -66.44
C ILE A 94 -11.90 6.91 -66.50
N THR A 95 -11.41 7.30 -67.68
CA THR A 95 -10.01 7.68 -67.87
C THR A 95 -9.89 9.04 -68.54
N ARG A 96 -8.96 9.85 -68.01
CA ARG A 96 -8.63 11.20 -68.46
C ARG A 96 -7.23 11.18 -69.07
N ALA A 97 -7.08 11.73 -70.27
CA ALA A 97 -5.75 11.98 -70.83
C ALA A 97 -5.01 13.05 -69.98
N VAL A 98 -3.75 12.76 -69.63
CA VAL A 98 -2.87 13.49 -68.69
C VAL A 98 -3.01 15.03 -68.78
N ASN A 99 -3.26 15.70 -67.64
CA ASN A 99 -3.15 17.15 -67.41
C ASN A 99 -4.04 18.11 -68.24
N ASN A 100 -5.38 18.01 -68.14
CA ASN A 100 -6.26 19.09 -68.61
C ASN A 100 -7.34 19.45 -67.57
N ALA A 101 -7.63 20.75 -67.41
CA ALA A 101 -8.57 21.34 -66.44
C ALA A 101 -10.07 21.13 -66.76
N ASN A 102 -10.41 20.03 -67.44
CA ASN A 102 -11.78 19.78 -67.93
C ASN A 102 -12.59 18.92 -66.96
N PHE A 103 -13.90 19.17 -66.91
CA PHE A 103 -14.81 18.50 -65.99
C PHE A 103 -15.87 17.69 -66.70
N PHE A 104 -16.28 16.55 -66.13
CA PHE A 104 -17.51 15.87 -66.53
C PHE A 104 -18.55 15.89 -65.42
N ASN A 105 -19.79 16.18 -65.79
CA ASN A 105 -20.94 16.26 -64.92
C ASN A 105 -21.79 15.00 -65.08
N LEU A 106 -22.28 14.45 -63.98
CA LEU A 106 -23.22 13.34 -63.93
C LEU A 106 -24.57 13.89 -63.46
N THR A 107 -25.66 13.57 -64.15
CA THR A 107 -27.03 13.86 -63.72
C THR A 107 -27.77 12.54 -63.62
N LEU A 108 -28.34 12.20 -62.47
CA LEU A 108 -29.16 11.01 -62.30
C LEU A 108 -30.63 11.37 -62.52
N ASN A 109 -31.29 10.71 -63.47
CA ASN A 109 -32.74 10.85 -63.61
C ASN A 109 -33.44 10.26 -62.38
N ALA A 110 -34.66 10.75 -62.14
CA ALA A 110 -35.51 10.34 -61.04
C ALA A 110 -35.57 8.81 -60.84
N GLY A 111 -35.24 8.34 -59.64
CA GLY A 111 -35.36 6.92 -59.28
C GLY A 111 -34.19 6.05 -59.73
N LYS A 112 -33.17 6.60 -60.40
CA LYS A 112 -32.15 5.79 -61.08
C LYS A 112 -30.90 5.56 -60.23
N THR A 113 -30.24 4.45 -60.50
CA THR A 113 -29.01 4.03 -59.84
C THR A 113 -27.83 4.06 -60.80
N LEU A 114 -26.75 4.73 -60.40
CA LEU A 114 -25.45 4.64 -61.04
C LEU A 114 -24.49 3.85 -60.15
N THR A 115 -23.99 2.72 -60.63
CA THR A 115 -22.93 1.95 -59.97
C THR A 115 -21.60 2.21 -60.63
N ILE A 116 -20.59 2.64 -59.89
CA ILE A 116 -19.22 2.84 -60.37
C ILE A 116 -18.36 1.68 -59.86
N THR A 117 -17.77 0.91 -60.77
CA THR A 117 -16.91 -0.24 -60.42
C THR A 117 -15.43 0.04 -60.61
N GLY A 118 -15.05 1.05 -61.38
CA GLY A 118 -13.66 1.45 -61.59
C GLY A 118 -12.71 0.38 -62.09
N GLN A 119 -13.23 -0.66 -62.73
CA GLN A 119 -12.46 -1.71 -63.36
C GLN A 119 -11.94 -1.23 -64.71
N GLY A 120 -10.63 -0.95 -64.80
CA GLY A 120 -9.96 -0.74 -66.09
C GLY A 120 -9.98 -2.00 -66.97
N ILE A 121 -9.55 -1.89 -68.23
CA ILE A 121 -9.40 -3.06 -69.13
C ILE A 121 -7.97 -3.58 -69.03
N THR A 122 -7.78 -4.77 -68.46
CA THR A 122 -6.46 -5.42 -68.41
C THR A 122 -5.98 -5.88 -69.79
N ASN A 123 -4.67 -6.08 -69.97
CA ASN A 123 -4.10 -6.64 -71.20
C ASN A 123 -4.71 -8.03 -71.54
N VAL A 124 -5.03 -8.82 -70.53
CA VAL A 124 -5.66 -10.14 -70.70
C VAL A 124 -7.11 -10.00 -71.20
N GLN A 125 -7.89 -9.08 -70.62
CA GLN A 125 -9.26 -8.80 -71.05
C GLN A 125 -9.30 -8.18 -72.46
N ALA A 126 -8.37 -7.28 -72.75
CA ALA A 126 -8.16 -6.72 -74.09
C ALA A 126 -7.91 -7.83 -75.12
N ALA A 127 -7.08 -8.83 -74.79
CA ALA A 127 -6.79 -9.96 -75.68
C ALA A 127 -7.95 -10.96 -75.81
N ALA A 128 -8.85 -11.04 -74.82
CA ALA A 128 -9.88 -12.08 -74.74
C ALA A 128 -11.13 -11.81 -75.60
N THR A 129 -11.42 -10.55 -75.95
CA THR A 129 -12.59 -10.20 -76.77
C THR A 129 -12.26 -9.10 -77.77
N LYS A 130 -12.79 -9.19 -79.00
CA LYS A 130 -12.60 -8.14 -80.03
C LYS A 130 -13.03 -6.76 -79.52
N ASN A 131 -14.14 -6.68 -78.78
CA ASN A 131 -14.65 -5.42 -78.25
C ASN A 131 -13.67 -4.78 -77.25
N ALA A 132 -13.10 -5.54 -76.32
CA ALA A 132 -12.10 -5.00 -75.39
C ALA A 132 -10.82 -4.58 -76.12
N GLN A 133 -10.38 -5.36 -77.11
CA GLN A 133 -9.25 -5.07 -78.02
C GLN A 133 -9.44 -3.72 -78.74
N ASN A 134 -10.61 -3.52 -79.34
CA ASN A 134 -10.91 -2.32 -80.11
C ASN A 134 -11.00 -1.09 -79.20
N VAL A 135 -11.53 -1.25 -78.00
CA VAL A 135 -11.53 -0.21 -76.97
C VAL A 135 -10.11 0.19 -76.55
N VAL A 136 -9.23 -0.75 -76.18
CA VAL A 136 -7.85 -0.39 -75.76
C VAL A 136 -7.02 0.16 -76.91
N VAL A 137 -7.24 -0.30 -78.14
CA VAL A 137 -6.57 0.23 -79.35
C VAL A 137 -6.92 1.70 -79.55
N GLN A 138 -8.19 2.08 -79.37
CA GLN A 138 -8.60 3.47 -79.55
C GLN A 138 -8.27 4.39 -78.37
N VAL A 139 -8.37 3.87 -77.15
CA VAL A 139 -8.28 4.69 -75.93
C VAL A 139 -6.85 4.80 -75.41
N ASN A 140 -6.03 3.75 -75.59
CA ASN A 140 -4.68 3.69 -75.05
C ASN A 140 -3.68 2.99 -76.00
N ASN A 141 -3.85 3.15 -77.31
CA ASN A 141 -2.96 2.60 -78.35
C ASN A 141 -2.66 1.09 -78.21
N GLY A 142 -3.61 0.31 -77.70
CA GLY A 142 -3.53 -1.14 -77.54
C GLY A 142 -3.00 -1.59 -76.17
N ALA A 143 -2.65 -0.66 -75.27
CA ALA A 143 -2.27 -0.96 -73.91
C ALA A 143 -3.49 -1.05 -72.97
N ALA A 144 -3.35 -1.79 -71.86
CA ALA A 144 -4.36 -1.84 -70.79
C ALA A 144 -4.83 -0.44 -70.38
N ILE A 145 -6.12 -0.29 -70.11
CA ILE A 145 -6.67 0.92 -69.51
C ILE A 145 -6.57 0.75 -68.00
N GLU A 146 -5.96 1.72 -67.33
CA GLU A 146 -5.85 1.74 -65.87
C GLU A 146 -7.23 1.86 -65.19
N ASN A 147 -7.28 1.62 -63.88
CA ASN A 147 -8.48 1.84 -63.08
C ASN A 147 -8.91 3.32 -63.10
N ASN A 148 -10.12 3.61 -62.62
CA ASN A 148 -10.72 4.96 -62.63
C ASN A 148 -9.78 6.10 -62.20
N ASP A 149 -9.73 7.18 -63.00
CA ASP A 149 -9.34 8.52 -62.58
C ASP A 149 -10.59 9.42 -62.49
N LEU A 150 -11.12 9.57 -61.26
CA LEU A 150 -12.28 10.43 -60.98
C LEU A 150 -11.90 11.88 -60.62
N GLN A 151 -10.64 12.28 -60.82
CA GLN A 151 -10.22 13.66 -60.52
C GLN A 151 -10.83 14.69 -61.48
N GLY A 152 -11.40 14.26 -62.61
CA GLY A 152 -12.11 15.11 -63.56
C GLY A 152 -13.62 15.26 -63.31
N VAL A 153 -14.17 14.66 -62.24
CA VAL A 153 -15.60 14.85 -61.90
C VAL A 153 -15.84 16.32 -61.52
N GLY A 154 -16.81 16.95 -62.17
CA GLY A 154 -17.29 18.30 -61.86
C GLY A 154 -18.52 18.27 -60.97
N THR A 155 -19.72 18.13 -61.54
CA THR A 155 -20.98 18.11 -60.79
C THR A 155 -21.61 16.73 -60.82
N ILE A 156 -22.12 16.24 -59.69
CA ILE A 156 -23.02 15.09 -59.60
C ILE A 156 -24.38 15.63 -59.12
N ASP A 157 -25.37 15.64 -60.00
CA ASP A 157 -26.72 16.07 -59.72
C ASP A 157 -27.63 14.85 -59.52
N PHE A 158 -28.27 14.71 -58.35
CA PHE A 158 -29.23 13.64 -58.08
C PHE A 158 -30.63 13.88 -58.67
N GLY A 159 -30.84 15.02 -59.32
CA GLY A 159 -32.12 15.42 -59.89
C GLY A 159 -33.18 15.76 -58.83
N ALA A 160 -34.43 15.91 -59.26
CA ALA A 160 -35.54 16.34 -58.40
C ALA A 160 -36.19 15.22 -57.56
N ALA A 161 -35.82 13.95 -57.77
CA ALA A 161 -36.40 12.80 -57.10
C ALA A 161 -35.32 11.80 -56.64
N ALA A 162 -35.68 10.90 -55.73
CA ALA A 162 -34.75 9.98 -55.05
C ALA A 162 -33.90 9.15 -56.03
N SER A 163 -32.58 9.27 -56.01
CA SER A 163 -31.64 8.56 -56.91
C SER A 163 -30.44 8.02 -56.14
N THR A 164 -29.74 7.01 -56.66
CA THR A 164 -28.66 6.31 -55.94
C THR A 164 -27.33 6.31 -56.70
N LEU A 165 -26.25 6.66 -56.02
CA LEU A 165 -24.88 6.50 -56.50
C LEU A 165 -24.19 5.41 -55.67
N VAL A 166 -23.68 4.37 -56.32
CA VAL A 166 -23.02 3.23 -55.67
C VAL A 166 -21.56 3.16 -56.09
N PHE A 167 -20.64 3.16 -55.13
CA PHE A 167 -19.23 2.80 -55.33
C PHE A 167 -19.02 1.34 -54.96
N ASN A 168 -18.88 0.49 -55.98
CA ASN A 168 -18.64 -0.94 -55.85
C ASN A 168 -17.38 -1.33 -56.63
N LEU A 169 -16.23 -0.85 -56.16
CA LEU A 169 -14.98 -0.92 -56.89
C LEU A 169 -14.51 -2.37 -57.07
N ALA A 170 -14.23 -2.78 -58.30
CA ALA A 170 -13.76 -4.13 -58.61
C ALA A 170 -12.35 -4.41 -58.04
N ASN A 171 -11.50 -3.37 -58.02
CA ASN A 171 -10.23 -3.34 -57.31
C ASN A 171 -10.39 -2.39 -56.11
N PRO A 172 -10.78 -2.89 -54.93
CA PRO A 172 -11.11 -2.03 -53.81
C PRO A 172 -9.90 -1.22 -53.38
N THR A 173 -10.07 0.11 -53.37
CA THR A 173 -9.11 1.03 -52.80
C THR A 173 -9.03 0.86 -51.30
N THR A 174 -7.90 1.25 -50.71
CA THR A 174 -7.69 1.19 -49.26
C THR A 174 -7.73 2.59 -48.67
N GLN A 175 -7.84 2.70 -47.35
CA GLN A 175 -7.76 4.01 -46.68
C GLN A 175 -6.46 4.77 -47.03
N LYS A 176 -5.33 4.06 -47.22
CA LYS A 176 -4.03 4.67 -47.55
C LYS A 176 -3.93 5.10 -49.02
N ALA A 177 -4.66 4.42 -49.91
CA ALA A 177 -4.73 4.72 -51.33
C ALA A 177 -6.20 4.75 -51.78
N PRO A 178 -6.98 5.77 -51.35
CA PRO A 178 -8.40 5.88 -51.66
C PRO A 178 -8.62 6.31 -53.11
N LEU A 179 -9.82 6.07 -53.63
CA LEU A 179 -10.25 6.66 -54.91
C LEU A 179 -10.55 8.14 -54.64
N ILE A 180 -9.79 9.03 -55.28
CA ILE A 180 -9.90 10.48 -55.09
C ILE A 180 -10.90 11.05 -56.09
N LEU A 181 -11.98 11.67 -55.60
CA LEU A 181 -12.77 12.60 -56.41
C LEU A 181 -12.06 13.94 -56.45
N GLY A 182 -12.00 14.55 -57.63
CA GLY A 182 -11.28 15.81 -57.84
C GLY A 182 -11.79 16.92 -56.93
N ASP A 183 -10.96 17.94 -56.68
CA ASP A 183 -11.31 19.04 -55.77
C ASP A 183 -12.52 19.86 -56.23
N ASN A 184 -12.82 19.82 -57.53
CA ASN A 184 -13.99 20.45 -58.15
C ASN A 184 -15.24 19.57 -58.15
N ALA A 185 -15.18 18.33 -57.64
CA ALA A 185 -16.33 17.44 -57.57
C ALA A 185 -17.35 18.00 -56.55
N VAL A 186 -18.57 18.30 -57.00
CA VAL A 186 -19.66 18.85 -56.17
C VAL A 186 -20.93 18.03 -56.33
N ILE A 187 -21.73 17.96 -55.27
CA ILE A 187 -23.08 17.38 -55.28
C ILE A 187 -24.09 18.51 -55.44
N VAL A 188 -25.04 18.33 -56.35
CA VAL A 188 -26.23 19.15 -56.51
C VAL A 188 -27.46 18.29 -56.22
N ASN A 189 -28.50 18.91 -55.64
CA ASN A 189 -29.72 18.21 -55.20
C ASN A 189 -29.47 17.00 -54.29
N GLY A 190 -28.44 17.07 -53.44
CA GLY A 190 -28.03 15.97 -52.54
C GLY A 190 -29.15 15.45 -51.64
N ALA A 191 -30.09 16.30 -51.24
CA ALA A 191 -31.27 15.90 -50.45
C ALA A 191 -32.17 14.85 -51.15
N ASN A 192 -31.97 14.62 -52.45
CA ASN A 192 -32.64 13.58 -53.22
C ASN A 192 -31.73 12.37 -53.48
N GLY A 193 -30.52 12.33 -52.93
CA GLY A 193 -29.52 11.32 -53.24
C GLY A 193 -29.27 10.29 -52.14
N THR A 194 -28.98 9.06 -52.53
CA THR A 194 -28.35 8.06 -51.67
C THR A 194 -26.96 7.72 -52.22
N LEU A 195 -25.94 7.79 -51.38
CA LEU A 195 -24.56 7.43 -51.70
C LEU A 195 -24.19 6.13 -50.97
N ASN A 196 -23.96 5.05 -51.70
CA ASN A 196 -23.55 3.76 -51.16
C ASN A 196 -22.06 3.52 -51.44
N VAL A 197 -21.27 3.22 -50.41
CA VAL A 197 -19.89 2.73 -50.55
C VAL A 197 -19.87 1.27 -50.12
N THR A 198 -19.95 0.37 -51.09
CA THR A 198 -20.10 -1.08 -50.86
C THR A 198 -18.80 -1.86 -51.08
N ASN A 199 -17.84 -1.30 -51.83
CA ASN A 199 -16.51 -1.89 -52.01
C ASN A 199 -15.48 -0.80 -52.38
N GLY A 200 -14.53 -0.50 -51.50
CA GLY A 200 -13.48 0.52 -51.62
C GLY A 200 -13.55 1.66 -50.58
N PHE A 201 -12.50 2.50 -50.60
CA PHE A 201 -12.41 3.78 -49.89
C PHE A 201 -12.48 4.96 -50.85
N ILE A 202 -13.35 5.92 -50.56
CA ILE A 202 -13.59 7.09 -51.41
C ILE A 202 -13.17 8.37 -50.67
N LYS A 203 -12.38 9.23 -51.29
CA LYS A 203 -11.95 10.52 -50.73
C LYS A 203 -12.63 11.67 -51.47
N VAL A 204 -13.24 12.57 -50.71
CA VAL A 204 -13.95 13.76 -51.19
C VAL A 204 -13.38 15.04 -50.57
N SER A 205 -13.27 16.10 -51.36
CA SER A 205 -12.76 17.40 -50.92
C SER A 205 -13.86 18.47 -50.77
N ASN A 206 -15.05 18.28 -51.36
CA ASN A 206 -16.14 19.27 -51.28
C ASN A 206 -17.16 18.95 -50.18
N LYS A 207 -17.61 19.97 -49.44
CA LYS A 207 -18.61 19.85 -48.37
C LYS A 207 -20.00 19.41 -48.84
N SER A 208 -20.33 19.59 -50.12
CA SER A 208 -21.62 19.18 -50.71
C SER A 208 -21.92 17.69 -50.53
N PHE A 209 -20.90 16.84 -50.41
CA PHE A 209 -21.09 15.41 -50.17
C PHE A 209 -21.77 15.11 -48.83
N ALA A 210 -21.66 16.00 -47.84
CA ALA A 210 -22.36 15.88 -46.57
C ALA A 210 -23.86 16.28 -46.64
N THR A 211 -24.34 16.75 -47.80
CA THR A 211 -25.75 17.11 -48.03
C THR A 211 -26.57 16.00 -48.70
N VAL A 212 -25.91 14.87 -49.01
CA VAL A 212 -26.59 13.69 -49.58
C VAL A 212 -27.54 13.11 -48.54
N ASN A 213 -28.81 12.89 -48.88
CA ASN A 213 -29.84 12.44 -47.93
C ASN A 213 -29.44 11.19 -47.12
N ALA A 214 -28.77 10.23 -47.76
CA ALA A 214 -28.20 9.08 -47.06
C ALA A 214 -26.82 8.72 -47.59
N ILE A 215 -25.84 8.55 -46.71
CA ILE A 215 -24.53 7.96 -47.02
C ILE A 215 -24.46 6.60 -46.32
N ASN A 216 -24.41 5.52 -47.08
CA ASN A 216 -24.35 4.16 -46.57
C ASN A 216 -22.96 3.56 -46.77
N ILE A 217 -22.34 3.06 -45.70
CA ILE A 217 -20.98 2.51 -45.70
C ILE A 217 -21.03 1.03 -45.31
N GLY A 218 -20.54 0.16 -46.20
CA GLY A 218 -20.41 -1.28 -45.96
C GLY A 218 -19.24 -1.65 -45.04
N ASP A 219 -19.19 -2.91 -44.60
CA ASP A 219 -18.07 -3.44 -43.81
C ASP A 219 -16.76 -3.42 -44.60
N GLY A 220 -15.68 -2.99 -43.95
CA GLY A 220 -14.34 -2.87 -44.55
C GLY A 220 -14.20 -1.72 -45.54
N GLN A 221 -15.24 -0.90 -45.73
CA GLN A 221 -15.28 0.19 -46.70
C GLN A 221 -15.22 1.55 -46.01
N GLY A 222 -15.04 2.64 -46.76
CA GLY A 222 -15.09 3.95 -46.11
C GLY A 222 -15.18 5.16 -47.01
N ILE A 223 -15.55 6.26 -46.38
CA ILE A 223 -15.55 7.59 -46.99
C ILE A 223 -14.63 8.51 -46.18
N ILE A 224 -13.83 9.30 -46.88
CA ILE A 224 -12.83 10.21 -46.31
C ILE A 224 -13.21 11.64 -46.71
N PHE A 225 -13.63 12.43 -45.73
CA PHE A 225 -13.82 13.87 -45.89
C PHE A 225 -12.49 14.58 -45.65
N ASN A 226 -11.92 15.11 -46.73
CA ASN A 226 -10.70 15.93 -46.73
C ASN A 226 -11.02 17.35 -47.21
N THR A 227 -12.01 17.96 -46.55
CA THR A 227 -12.59 19.22 -47.01
C THR A 227 -11.82 20.43 -46.51
N ASP A 228 -11.69 21.45 -47.35
CA ASP A 228 -11.33 22.81 -46.94
C ASP A 228 -12.46 23.45 -46.13
N ALA A 229 -12.53 23.18 -44.82
CA ALA A 229 -13.40 23.97 -43.94
C ALA A 229 -12.60 25.20 -43.47
N ASP A 230 -12.88 26.37 -44.04
CA ASP A 230 -12.36 27.62 -43.50
C ASP A 230 -13.08 27.98 -42.18
N ASN A 231 -12.49 28.91 -41.39
CA ASN A 231 -13.03 29.31 -40.09
C ASN A 231 -14.48 29.87 -40.15
N ALA A 232 -15.00 30.20 -41.34
CA ALA A 232 -16.36 30.70 -41.54
C ALA A 232 -17.36 29.60 -41.99
N ASN A 233 -16.89 28.43 -42.44
CA ASN A 233 -17.71 27.37 -43.05
C ASN A 233 -17.36 25.97 -42.50
N ALA A 234 -17.89 25.61 -41.34
CA ALA A 234 -17.78 24.25 -40.79
C ALA A 234 -18.41 23.18 -41.72
N LEU A 235 -17.87 21.95 -41.72
CA LEU A 235 -18.51 20.80 -42.37
C LEU A 235 -19.65 20.28 -41.49
N ASN A 236 -20.89 20.44 -41.94
CA ASN A 236 -22.08 19.96 -41.22
C ASN A 236 -22.46 18.55 -41.68
N LEU A 237 -22.14 17.55 -40.87
CA LEU A 237 -22.56 16.16 -41.03
C LEU A 237 -23.97 15.96 -40.46
N GLN A 238 -24.77 15.15 -41.15
CA GLN A 238 -26.15 14.81 -40.78
C GLN A 238 -27.11 16.01 -40.62
N ALA A 239 -26.78 17.15 -41.25
CA ALA A 239 -27.65 18.33 -41.24
C ALA A 239 -28.82 18.20 -42.20
N GLY A 240 -29.94 18.87 -41.90
CA GLY A 240 -31.09 18.99 -42.80
C GLY A 240 -31.81 17.69 -43.14
N GLY A 241 -31.72 16.66 -42.29
CA GLY A 241 -32.32 15.33 -42.52
C GLY A 241 -31.36 14.30 -43.14
N THR A 242 -30.13 14.70 -43.47
CA THR A 242 -29.07 13.79 -43.95
C THR A 242 -28.74 12.71 -42.91
N THR A 243 -28.56 11.47 -43.34
CA THR A 243 -28.15 10.34 -42.49
C THR A 243 -26.84 9.71 -42.97
N ILE A 244 -25.97 9.31 -42.03
CA ILE A 244 -24.79 8.50 -42.32
C ILE A 244 -24.99 7.14 -41.64
N ASN A 245 -25.14 6.10 -42.46
CA ASN A 245 -25.47 4.76 -42.01
C ASN A 245 -24.30 3.81 -42.26
N PHE A 246 -24.00 2.99 -41.27
CA PHE A 246 -23.12 1.84 -41.43
C PHE A 246 -24.01 0.62 -41.68
N ILE A 247 -24.08 0.18 -42.94
CA ILE A 247 -25.01 -0.85 -43.39
C ILE A 247 -24.46 -2.27 -43.25
N GLY A 248 -23.16 -2.40 -42.94
CA GLY A 248 -22.51 -3.66 -42.63
C GLY A 248 -22.99 -4.30 -41.32
N THR A 249 -22.70 -5.60 -41.16
CA THR A 249 -22.99 -6.39 -39.96
C THR A 249 -21.79 -6.54 -39.03
N GLY A 250 -20.58 -6.41 -39.57
CA GLY A 250 -19.31 -6.54 -38.85
C GLY A 250 -18.85 -5.26 -38.16
N GLY A 251 -19.47 -4.12 -38.46
CA GLY A 251 -19.19 -2.83 -37.81
C GLY A 251 -17.85 -2.21 -38.23
N THR A 252 -17.24 -2.68 -39.32
CA THR A 252 -15.89 -2.27 -39.76
C THR A 252 -15.89 -1.17 -40.83
N GLY A 253 -17.05 -0.70 -41.25
CA GLY A 253 -17.17 0.46 -42.14
C GLY A 253 -16.62 1.74 -41.49
N ARG A 254 -15.95 2.60 -42.25
CA ARG A 254 -15.18 3.74 -41.72
C ARG A 254 -15.61 5.08 -42.30
N LEU A 255 -15.88 6.03 -41.40
CA LEU A 255 -16.02 7.45 -41.73
C LEU A 255 -14.77 8.18 -41.25
N VAL A 256 -13.97 8.73 -42.16
CA VAL A 256 -12.71 9.40 -41.84
C VAL A 256 -12.84 10.90 -42.07
N LEU A 257 -12.50 11.69 -41.05
CA LEU A 257 -12.54 13.15 -41.04
C LEU A 257 -11.10 13.68 -40.94
N LEU A 258 -10.62 14.36 -41.98
CA LEU A 258 -9.23 14.86 -42.06
C LEU A 258 -9.16 16.38 -41.89
N SER A 259 -8.42 16.86 -40.89
CA SER A 259 -8.05 18.27 -40.73
C SER A 259 -6.68 18.52 -41.37
N LYS A 260 -6.66 18.78 -42.69
CA LYS A 260 -5.42 18.83 -43.51
C LYS A 260 -5.07 20.22 -44.06
N ASN A 261 -5.96 21.21 -44.00
CA ASN A 261 -5.75 22.50 -44.68
C ASN A 261 -5.61 23.67 -43.69
N ALA A 262 -4.97 24.78 -44.09
CA ALA A 262 -4.32 25.78 -43.22
C ALA A 262 -5.20 26.58 -42.22
N ALA A 263 -6.48 26.24 -42.04
CA ALA A 263 -7.40 26.83 -41.08
C ALA A 263 -8.03 25.74 -40.20
N ALA A 264 -8.32 26.04 -38.92
CA ALA A 264 -8.86 25.05 -37.98
C ALA A 264 -10.17 24.45 -38.51
N THR A 265 -10.14 23.17 -38.90
CA THR A 265 -11.29 22.51 -39.53
C THR A 265 -12.31 22.15 -38.46
N GLY A 266 -13.48 22.80 -38.48
CA GLY A 266 -14.60 22.46 -37.62
C GLY A 266 -15.56 21.47 -38.28
N PHE A 267 -15.74 20.29 -37.68
CA PHE A 267 -16.72 19.27 -38.07
C PHE A 267 -17.93 19.35 -37.14
N ASN A 268 -19.05 19.85 -37.65
CA ASN A 268 -20.31 19.92 -36.93
C ASN A 268 -21.12 18.64 -37.19
N VAL A 269 -21.64 18.00 -36.15
CA VAL A 269 -22.54 16.85 -36.27
C VAL A 269 -23.93 17.24 -35.77
N THR A 270 -24.95 17.09 -36.62
CA THR A 270 -26.36 17.20 -36.21
C THR A 270 -26.86 15.79 -35.89
N GLY A 271 -27.05 15.46 -34.62
CA GLY A 271 -27.28 14.07 -34.17
C GLY A 271 -25.97 13.40 -33.76
N SER A 272 -25.84 12.09 -33.99
CA SER A 272 -24.65 11.31 -33.60
C SER A 272 -24.19 10.34 -34.69
N LEU A 273 -22.87 10.19 -34.84
CA LEU A 273 -22.25 9.29 -35.82
C LEU A 273 -22.08 7.87 -35.24
N GLY A 274 -22.33 6.84 -36.05
CA GLY A 274 -22.06 5.45 -35.69
C GLY A 274 -23.02 4.83 -34.67
N GLY A 275 -24.23 5.36 -34.52
CA GLY A 275 -25.22 4.75 -33.62
C GLY A 275 -25.48 3.25 -33.91
N ASN A 276 -25.87 2.51 -32.88
CA ASN A 276 -26.24 1.07 -32.91
C ASN A 276 -25.09 0.05 -33.08
N LEU A 277 -23.90 0.31 -32.53
CA LEU A 277 -22.72 -0.56 -32.56
C LEU A 277 -22.23 -0.88 -33.97
N LYS A 278 -22.39 0.08 -34.89
CA LYS A 278 -21.97 -0.06 -36.29
C LYS A 278 -21.04 1.07 -36.69
N GLY A 279 -19.90 0.70 -37.25
CA GLY A 279 -18.98 1.62 -37.89
C GLY A 279 -17.93 2.22 -36.96
N ILE A 280 -16.83 2.60 -37.57
CA ILE A 280 -15.68 3.24 -36.96
C ILE A 280 -15.61 4.68 -37.48
N ILE A 281 -15.53 5.64 -36.56
CA ILE A 281 -15.35 7.05 -36.89
C ILE A 281 -13.90 7.41 -36.60
N GLU A 282 -13.25 8.07 -37.56
CA GLU A 282 -11.85 8.47 -37.42
C GLU A 282 -11.72 9.97 -37.58
N PHE A 283 -11.02 10.58 -36.63
CA PHE A 283 -10.76 12.00 -36.62
C PHE A 283 -9.25 12.23 -36.61
N ASN A 284 -8.72 12.66 -37.76
CA ASN A 284 -7.29 12.82 -37.95
C ASN A 284 -6.95 14.29 -38.09
N THR A 285 -6.13 14.78 -37.16
CA THR A 285 -5.58 16.13 -37.15
C THR A 285 -4.15 16.09 -37.68
N VAL A 286 -3.92 16.66 -38.86
CA VAL A 286 -2.65 16.51 -39.60
C VAL A 286 -1.91 17.85 -39.69
N ALA A 287 -2.50 18.86 -40.34
CA ALA A 287 -1.82 20.13 -40.59
C ALA A 287 -2.13 21.20 -39.53
N VAL A 288 -3.33 21.16 -38.95
CA VAL A 288 -3.88 22.18 -38.05
C VAL A 288 -4.72 21.52 -36.96
N ASP A 289 -4.95 22.25 -35.88
CA ASP A 289 -5.87 21.83 -34.84
C ASP A 289 -7.25 21.56 -35.43
N GLY A 290 -7.88 20.48 -34.97
CA GLY A 290 -9.20 20.09 -35.43
C GLY A 290 -10.22 20.16 -34.29
N GLN A 291 -11.48 20.42 -34.66
CA GLN A 291 -12.59 20.35 -33.72
C GLN A 291 -13.74 19.51 -34.28
N LEU A 292 -14.19 18.50 -33.52
CA LEU A 292 -15.43 17.75 -33.76
C LEU A 292 -16.48 18.23 -32.75
N LYS A 293 -17.63 18.72 -33.19
CA LYS A 293 -18.59 19.46 -32.37
C LYS A 293 -20.03 19.02 -32.59
N ALA A 294 -20.80 18.91 -31.51
CA ALA A 294 -22.23 18.67 -31.57
C ALA A 294 -22.97 19.97 -31.92
N ASN A 295 -23.66 19.99 -33.06
CA ASN A 295 -24.37 21.17 -33.55
C ASN A 295 -25.58 21.55 -32.66
N ALA A 296 -26.20 20.55 -32.02
CA ALA A 296 -27.30 20.75 -31.06
C ALA A 296 -26.81 21.22 -29.67
N GLY A 297 -25.50 21.43 -29.52
CA GLY A 297 -24.85 21.86 -28.28
C GLY A 297 -24.09 20.74 -27.57
N PRO A 298 -23.20 21.12 -26.63
CA PRO A 298 -22.21 20.25 -26.00
C PRO A 298 -22.76 19.02 -25.24
N ALA A 299 -24.00 19.10 -24.74
CA ALA A 299 -24.64 18.00 -24.02
C ALA A 299 -25.14 16.87 -24.94
N ASN A 300 -24.96 16.99 -26.26
CA ASN A 300 -25.37 15.97 -27.22
C ASN A 300 -24.17 15.12 -27.63
N ALA A 301 -24.44 13.86 -27.96
CA ALA A 301 -23.43 12.95 -28.45
C ALA A 301 -23.01 13.29 -29.88
N VAL A 302 -21.71 13.38 -30.13
CA VAL A 302 -21.15 13.43 -31.50
C VAL A 302 -20.88 12.02 -32.06
N ILE A 303 -20.60 11.07 -31.17
CA ILE A 303 -20.30 9.66 -31.49
C ILE A 303 -21.17 8.75 -30.62
N GLY A 304 -21.88 7.81 -31.25
CA GLY A 304 -22.80 6.87 -30.61
C GLY A 304 -23.90 7.50 -29.73
N THR A 305 -24.63 6.68 -29.00
CA THR A 305 -25.66 7.12 -28.04
C THR A 305 -25.56 6.36 -26.72
N ASN A 306 -26.10 6.95 -25.65
CA ASN A 306 -25.92 6.55 -24.24
C ASN A 306 -26.61 5.21 -23.83
N ASN A 307 -27.26 4.47 -24.73
CA ASN A 307 -28.10 3.31 -24.34
C ASN A 307 -27.43 1.94 -24.45
N GLY A 308 -26.10 1.85 -24.41
CA GLY A 308 -25.33 0.59 -24.47
C GLY A 308 -25.33 -0.06 -25.85
N ALA A 309 -26.51 -0.37 -26.39
CA ALA A 309 -26.70 -0.85 -27.76
C ALA A 309 -26.39 0.23 -28.82
N GLY A 310 -26.46 1.51 -28.46
CA GLY A 310 -26.29 2.64 -29.36
C GLY A 310 -24.87 3.19 -29.50
N ARG A 311 -23.86 2.62 -28.83
CA ARG A 311 -22.44 3.02 -28.93
C ARG A 311 -21.93 2.88 -30.36
N ALA A 312 -20.94 3.66 -30.78
CA ALA A 312 -20.21 3.36 -32.02
C ALA A 312 -19.36 2.10 -31.89
N ALA A 313 -19.12 1.37 -32.99
CA ALA A 313 -18.25 0.21 -32.95
C ALA A 313 -16.82 0.63 -32.61
N GLY A 314 -16.34 1.73 -33.20
CA GLY A 314 -15.05 2.31 -32.86
C GLY A 314 -14.96 3.83 -33.02
N PHE A 315 -14.05 4.44 -32.28
CA PHE A 315 -13.64 5.84 -32.44
C PHE A 315 -12.12 5.95 -32.44
N VAL A 316 -11.54 6.46 -33.52
CA VAL A 316 -10.10 6.65 -33.69
C VAL A 316 -9.80 8.14 -33.71
N VAL A 317 -8.87 8.59 -32.87
CA VAL A 317 -8.36 9.96 -32.88
C VAL A 317 -6.87 9.93 -33.17
N SER A 318 -6.48 10.56 -34.28
CA SER A 318 -5.11 10.60 -34.78
C SER A 318 -4.62 12.05 -34.72
N VAL A 319 -3.50 12.31 -34.03
CA VAL A 319 -2.99 13.68 -33.81
C VAL A 319 -1.53 13.84 -34.24
N ASP A 320 -1.28 14.75 -35.18
CA ASP A 320 0.07 15.10 -35.61
C ASP A 320 0.84 15.93 -34.56
N ASN A 321 2.15 16.05 -34.78
CA ASN A 321 3.09 16.67 -33.84
C ASN A 321 2.69 18.12 -33.47
N GLY A 322 2.45 18.35 -32.17
CA GLY A 322 2.15 19.67 -31.63
C GLY A 322 0.76 20.21 -32.00
N LYS A 323 -0.14 19.33 -32.45
CA LYS A 323 -1.53 19.66 -32.78
C LYS A 323 -2.49 19.21 -31.69
N VAL A 324 -3.69 19.79 -31.72
CA VAL A 324 -4.77 19.50 -30.79
C VAL A 324 -6.01 19.00 -31.54
N ALA A 325 -6.52 17.84 -31.13
CA ALA A 325 -7.85 17.35 -31.49
C ALA A 325 -8.84 17.67 -30.36
N THR A 326 -9.82 18.53 -30.61
CA THR A 326 -10.85 18.88 -29.63
C THR A 326 -12.18 18.23 -29.99
N ILE A 327 -12.73 17.43 -29.08
CA ILE A 327 -14.06 16.83 -29.19
C ILE A 327 -15.00 17.58 -28.23
N ASP A 328 -15.94 18.30 -28.81
CA ASP A 328 -16.91 19.17 -28.15
C ASP A 328 -18.33 18.58 -28.26
N GLY A 329 -18.51 17.45 -27.58
CA GLY A 329 -19.74 16.68 -27.48
C GLY A 329 -19.49 15.34 -26.81
N GLN A 330 -20.54 14.63 -26.41
CA GLN A 330 -20.40 13.33 -25.73
C GLN A 330 -19.90 12.25 -26.71
N VAL A 331 -19.09 11.32 -26.22
CA VAL A 331 -18.53 10.21 -26.99
C VAL A 331 -18.95 8.90 -26.36
N TYR A 332 -19.72 8.11 -27.10
CA TYR A 332 -20.13 6.75 -26.75
C TYR A 332 -19.58 5.79 -27.80
N ALA A 333 -18.47 5.13 -27.50
CA ALA A 333 -17.86 4.12 -28.37
C ALA A 333 -17.74 2.78 -27.63
N LYS A 334 -17.53 1.69 -28.36
CA LYS A 334 -17.12 0.40 -27.79
C LYS A 334 -15.60 0.27 -27.78
N ASP A 335 -14.95 0.61 -28.90
CA ASP A 335 -13.50 0.65 -28.98
C ASP A 335 -13.03 2.08 -29.25
N MET A 336 -12.01 2.53 -28.54
CA MET A 336 -11.38 3.83 -28.73
C MET A 336 -9.89 3.65 -29.00
N VAL A 337 -9.36 4.35 -30.01
CA VAL A 337 -7.93 4.38 -30.29
C VAL A 337 -7.48 5.83 -30.30
N ILE A 338 -6.47 6.13 -29.50
CA ILE A 338 -5.81 7.43 -29.46
C ILE A 338 -4.39 7.24 -29.95
N GLU A 339 -4.04 7.89 -31.04
CA GLU A 339 -2.72 7.79 -31.63
C GLU A 339 -2.17 9.17 -31.95
N SER A 340 -0.85 9.31 -31.77
CA SER A 340 -0.15 10.52 -32.16
C SER A 340 1.09 10.19 -32.94
N ALA A 341 1.42 11.03 -33.93
CA ALA A 341 2.65 10.90 -34.69
C ALA A 341 3.91 11.11 -33.81
N ASN A 342 3.80 11.89 -32.72
CA ASN A 342 4.92 12.29 -31.85
C ASN A 342 4.44 12.61 -30.41
N ALA A 343 5.37 12.76 -29.46
CA ALA A 343 5.09 12.85 -28.02
C ALA A 343 4.33 14.12 -27.51
N VAL A 344 3.88 15.00 -28.40
CA VAL A 344 3.24 16.29 -28.05
C VAL A 344 1.84 16.47 -28.64
N GLY A 345 1.29 15.46 -29.34
CA GLY A 345 -0.11 15.51 -29.75
C GLY A 345 -1.05 15.48 -28.55
N GLN A 346 -2.10 16.30 -28.59
CA GLN A 346 -3.09 16.41 -27.51
C GLN A 346 -4.52 16.12 -28.01
N VAL A 347 -5.26 15.32 -27.25
CA VAL A 347 -6.69 15.09 -27.43
C VAL A 347 -7.45 15.68 -26.24
N ASN A 348 -8.39 16.58 -26.53
CA ASN A 348 -9.22 17.24 -25.54
C ASN A 348 -10.67 16.76 -25.68
N PHE A 349 -11.16 16.04 -24.68
CA PHE A 349 -12.56 15.69 -24.54
C PHE A 349 -13.25 16.71 -23.63
N ARG A 350 -14.04 17.61 -24.21
CA ARG A 350 -14.74 18.67 -23.46
C ARG A 350 -16.04 18.20 -22.80
N HIS A 351 -16.43 16.95 -23.02
CA HIS A 351 -17.63 16.31 -22.49
C HIS A 351 -17.35 14.84 -22.14
N ILE A 352 -18.41 14.15 -21.69
CA ILE A 352 -18.36 12.76 -21.25
C ILE A 352 -17.80 11.87 -22.36
N VAL A 353 -16.78 11.09 -22.01
CA VAL A 353 -16.36 9.92 -22.78
C VAL A 353 -16.81 8.69 -22.03
N ASP A 354 -17.54 7.81 -22.69
CA ASP A 354 -17.93 6.53 -22.14
C ASP A 354 -17.68 5.44 -23.16
N VAL A 355 -16.79 4.53 -22.85
CA VAL A 355 -16.42 3.36 -23.66
C VAL A 355 -17.15 2.09 -23.20
N GLY A 356 -17.86 2.16 -22.06
CA GLY A 356 -18.56 1.02 -21.45
C GLY A 356 -17.62 0.14 -20.63
N THR A 357 -18.19 -0.83 -19.92
CA THR A 357 -17.43 -1.76 -19.06
C THR A 357 -16.64 -2.77 -19.89
N ASP A 358 -17.20 -3.19 -21.02
CA ASP A 358 -16.65 -4.23 -21.90
C ASP A 358 -15.92 -3.64 -23.12
N GLY A 359 -15.82 -2.31 -23.18
CA GLY A 359 -15.15 -1.61 -24.25
C GLY A 359 -13.67 -1.37 -23.95
N THR A 360 -12.90 -1.04 -24.99
CA THR A 360 -11.45 -0.89 -24.92
C THR A 360 -10.99 0.50 -25.34
N THR A 361 -9.96 1.03 -24.69
CA THR A 361 -9.24 2.23 -25.10
C THR A 361 -7.77 1.88 -25.32
N ALA A 362 -7.17 2.20 -26.46
CA ALA A 362 -5.78 1.89 -26.74
C ALA A 362 -4.99 3.13 -27.17
N PHE A 363 -3.79 3.29 -26.61
CA PHE A 363 -2.83 4.31 -27.03
C PHE A 363 -1.81 3.71 -28.02
N LYS A 364 -1.57 4.39 -29.15
CA LYS A 364 -0.67 3.90 -30.21
C LYS A 364 0.33 4.95 -30.70
N THR A 365 1.40 4.45 -31.30
CA THR A 365 2.42 5.21 -32.05
C THR A 365 3.38 6.07 -31.21
N ALA A 366 2.89 6.99 -30.39
CA ALA A 366 3.71 7.89 -29.57
C ALA A 366 2.99 8.33 -28.27
N ALA A 367 3.76 8.91 -27.34
CA ALA A 367 3.24 9.44 -26.08
C ALA A 367 2.21 10.55 -26.30
N SER A 368 0.93 10.20 -26.24
CA SER A 368 -0.19 11.13 -26.47
C SER A 368 -0.64 11.77 -25.15
N LYS A 369 -1.10 13.01 -25.19
CA LYS A 369 -1.73 13.69 -24.05
C LYS A 369 -3.24 13.71 -24.21
N VAL A 370 -3.97 13.33 -23.17
CA VAL A 370 -5.43 13.32 -23.15
C VAL A 370 -5.90 14.17 -21.97
N ALA A 371 -6.79 15.13 -22.23
CA ALA A 371 -7.46 15.89 -21.20
C ALA A 371 -8.97 15.63 -21.28
N ILE A 372 -9.58 15.33 -20.13
CA ILE A 372 -11.04 15.26 -19.99
C ILE A 372 -11.54 16.48 -19.20
N THR A 373 -12.81 16.82 -19.33
CA THR A 373 -13.44 17.91 -18.53
C THR A 373 -14.61 17.43 -17.67
N GLN A 374 -15.07 16.19 -17.86
CA GLN A 374 -16.21 15.59 -17.16
C GLN A 374 -15.92 14.14 -16.76
N ASN A 375 -16.77 13.61 -15.88
CA ASN A 375 -16.78 12.19 -15.53
C ASN A 375 -16.76 11.33 -16.78
N SER A 376 -15.78 10.43 -16.86
CA SER A 376 -15.53 9.64 -18.06
C SER A 376 -15.19 8.20 -17.70
N ASN A 377 -15.53 7.28 -18.59
CA ASN A 377 -15.25 5.86 -18.50
C ASN A 377 -14.49 5.40 -19.74
N PHE A 378 -13.23 4.99 -19.57
CA PHE A 378 -12.37 4.55 -20.66
C PHE A 378 -12.36 3.03 -20.82
N GLY A 379 -13.14 2.29 -20.01
CA GLY A 379 -13.21 0.84 -20.06
C GLY A 379 -11.84 0.20 -19.79
N THR A 380 -11.53 -0.88 -20.49
CA THR A 380 -10.18 -1.49 -20.44
C THR A 380 -9.21 -0.66 -21.27
N THR A 381 -8.27 0.01 -20.62
CA THR A 381 -7.35 0.96 -21.25
C THR A 381 -5.94 0.41 -21.33
N ASP A 382 -5.35 0.31 -22.51
CA ASP A 382 -3.97 -0.12 -22.72
C ASP A 382 -3.09 1.04 -23.22
N PHE A 383 -2.10 1.43 -22.41
CA PHE A 383 -1.08 2.42 -22.75
C PHE A 383 0.03 1.86 -23.65
N GLY A 384 0.12 0.54 -23.83
CA GLY A 384 1.19 -0.12 -24.58
C GLY A 384 2.57 0.18 -24.00
N ASN A 385 3.55 0.49 -24.84
CA ASN A 385 4.90 0.92 -24.44
C ASN A 385 5.09 2.44 -24.56
N LEU A 386 4.07 3.22 -24.22
CA LEU A 386 4.03 4.66 -24.46
C LEU A 386 3.91 5.44 -23.15
N ALA A 387 4.66 6.53 -23.03
CA ALA A 387 4.54 7.48 -21.92
C ALA A 387 3.31 8.41 -22.08
N ALA A 388 2.15 7.86 -22.44
CA ALA A 388 0.93 8.63 -22.64
C ALA A 388 0.44 9.24 -21.31
N GLN A 389 -0.28 10.35 -21.38
CA GLN A 389 -0.71 11.09 -20.20
C GLN A 389 -2.22 11.32 -20.24
N ILE A 390 -2.90 11.07 -19.14
CA ILE A 390 -4.31 11.44 -18.95
C ILE A 390 -4.39 12.47 -17.83
N THR A 391 -4.94 13.65 -18.12
CA THR A 391 -5.22 14.69 -17.13
C THR A 391 -6.71 14.67 -16.76
N VAL A 392 -6.97 14.51 -15.48
CA VAL A 392 -8.30 14.50 -14.87
C VAL A 392 -8.49 15.78 -14.04
N PRO A 393 -9.49 16.60 -14.35
CA PRO A 393 -9.67 17.89 -13.71
C PRO A 393 -10.36 17.77 -12.35
N ASN A 394 -10.47 18.90 -11.65
CA ASN A 394 -11.00 18.97 -10.31
C ASN A 394 -12.39 18.29 -10.16
N THR A 395 -12.58 17.50 -9.10
CA THR A 395 -13.86 16.81 -8.75
C THR A 395 -14.35 15.72 -9.71
N MET A 396 -13.61 15.42 -10.78
CA MET A 396 -14.05 14.45 -11.78
C MET A 396 -13.63 13.02 -11.45
N THR A 397 -14.47 12.09 -11.89
CA THR A 397 -14.22 10.65 -11.84
C THR A 397 -13.70 10.16 -13.17
N LEU A 398 -12.56 9.47 -13.16
CA LEU A 398 -12.11 8.63 -14.26
C LEU A 398 -12.34 7.16 -13.91
N LYS A 399 -13.15 6.47 -14.71
CA LYS A 399 -13.35 5.02 -14.60
C LYS A 399 -12.55 4.31 -15.68
N GLY A 400 -11.91 3.21 -15.33
CA GLY A 400 -11.18 2.39 -16.27
C GLY A 400 -10.31 1.34 -15.60
N ASN A 401 -9.85 0.38 -16.38
CA ASN A 401 -8.85 -0.60 -15.97
C ASN A 401 -7.62 -0.37 -16.85
N PHE A 402 -6.61 0.31 -16.31
CA PHE A 402 -5.48 0.86 -17.05
C PHE A 402 -4.27 -0.07 -16.99
N THR A 403 -3.75 -0.47 -18.15
CA THR A 403 -2.60 -1.36 -18.26
C THR A 403 -1.49 -0.74 -19.11
N GLY A 404 -0.23 -1.04 -18.82
CA GLY A 404 0.86 -0.93 -19.79
C GLY A 404 0.98 -2.19 -20.65
N ASP A 405 2.04 -2.27 -21.46
CA ASP A 405 2.33 -3.41 -22.33
C ASP A 405 2.41 -4.73 -21.54
N ALA A 406 1.32 -5.50 -21.58
CA ALA A 406 1.19 -6.77 -20.88
C ALA A 406 2.20 -7.83 -21.35
N SER A 407 2.74 -7.69 -22.57
CA SER A 407 3.74 -8.60 -23.12
C SER A 407 5.16 -8.32 -22.62
N ASN A 408 5.37 -7.16 -21.98
CA ASN A 408 6.66 -6.74 -21.43
C ASN A 408 6.51 -6.28 -19.97
N PRO A 409 6.55 -7.21 -18.99
CA PRO A 409 6.30 -6.90 -17.57
C PRO A 409 7.28 -5.89 -16.94
N GLY A 410 8.45 -5.69 -17.55
CA GLY A 410 9.44 -4.69 -17.09
C GLY A 410 9.16 -3.27 -17.59
N ASN A 411 8.15 -3.11 -18.44
CA ASN A 411 7.82 -1.86 -19.07
C ASN A 411 6.69 -1.16 -18.30
N THR A 412 6.98 0.03 -17.77
CA THR A 412 5.95 0.88 -17.16
C THR A 412 5.58 1.99 -18.13
N ALA A 413 4.31 2.01 -18.55
CA ALA A 413 3.82 2.94 -19.56
C ALA A 413 2.66 3.79 -19.02
N GLY A 414 2.69 5.08 -19.31
CA GLY A 414 1.59 5.99 -19.05
C GLY A 414 1.52 6.58 -17.63
N VAL A 415 0.93 7.77 -17.53
CA VAL A 415 0.71 8.53 -16.28
C VAL A 415 -0.72 9.06 -16.25
N ILE A 416 -1.40 8.94 -15.10
CA ILE A 416 -2.71 9.54 -14.85
C ILE A 416 -2.53 10.64 -13.81
N THR A 417 -2.81 11.89 -14.17
CA THR A 417 -2.63 13.06 -13.32
C THR A 417 -3.98 13.67 -12.96
N PHE A 418 -4.23 13.85 -11.67
CA PHE A 418 -5.42 14.52 -11.14
C PHE A 418 -5.09 15.94 -10.70
N ASP A 419 -5.83 16.93 -11.21
CA ASP A 419 -5.65 18.34 -10.85
C ASP A 419 -5.99 18.61 -9.39
N ALA A 420 -7.13 18.11 -8.89
CA ALA A 420 -7.55 18.13 -7.49
C ALA A 420 -8.82 17.28 -7.25
N ASN A 421 -9.05 16.80 -6.02
CA ASN A 421 -10.34 16.23 -5.56
C ASN A 421 -11.00 15.18 -6.49
N GLY A 422 -10.24 14.43 -7.28
CA GLY A 422 -10.78 13.50 -8.28
C GLY A 422 -10.89 12.06 -7.77
N THR A 423 -11.50 11.20 -8.58
CA THR A 423 -11.66 9.77 -8.26
C THR A 423 -11.14 8.90 -9.39
N LEU A 424 -10.30 7.92 -9.06
CA LEU A 424 -9.95 6.81 -9.95
C LEU A 424 -10.71 5.56 -9.47
N ALA A 425 -11.54 5.00 -10.35
CA ALA A 425 -12.32 3.82 -10.02
C ALA A 425 -12.23 2.76 -11.12
N SER A 426 -12.43 1.50 -10.71
CA SER A 426 -12.54 0.38 -11.65
C SER A 426 -13.72 0.57 -12.59
N ALA A 427 -13.53 0.20 -13.86
CA ALA A 427 -14.65 -0.01 -14.78
C ALA A 427 -15.29 -1.40 -14.60
N SER A 428 -14.63 -2.31 -13.87
CA SER A 428 -15.12 -3.65 -13.56
C SER A 428 -15.85 -3.69 -12.22
N ALA A 429 -16.90 -4.52 -12.14
CA ALA A 429 -17.53 -4.89 -10.88
C ALA A 429 -16.76 -6.01 -10.14
N ASP A 430 -15.88 -6.73 -10.84
CA ASP A 430 -14.99 -7.72 -10.24
C ASP A 430 -13.81 -7.04 -9.56
N ALA A 431 -13.74 -7.16 -8.24
CA ALA A 431 -12.68 -6.58 -7.41
C ALA A 431 -11.28 -7.15 -7.70
N ASN A 432 -11.19 -8.30 -8.37
CA ASN A 432 -9.92 -8.92 -8.76
C ASN A 432 -9.29 -8.26 -10.00
N VAL A 433 -10.05 -7.46 -10.75
CA VAL A 433 -9.50 -6.74 -11.90
C VAL A 433 -8.74 -5.52 -11.40
N ALA A 434 -7.44 -5.48 -11.69
CA ALA A 434 -6.61 -4.34 -11.35
C ALA A 434 -7.07 -3.09 -12.11
N VAL A 435 -7.22 -1.99 -11.38
CA VAL A 435 -7.50 -0.66 -11.92
C VAL A 435 -6.28 -0.08 -12.59
N THR A 436 -5.08 -0.35 -12.07
CA THR A 436 -3.83 0.02 -12.74
C THR A 436 -2.83 -1.13 -12.69
N ASN A 437 -2.24 -1.49 -13.83
CA ASN A 437 -1.22 -2.53 -13.92
C ASN A 437 -0.10 -2.13 -14.89
N ASN A 438 1.17 -2.27 -14.52
CA ASN A 438 2.32 -1.91 -15.38
C ASN A 438 2.27 -0.48 -15.96
N ILE A 439 1.67 0.48 -15.22
CA ILE A 439 1.72 1.90 -15.59
C ILE A 439 2.73 2.64 -14.72
N THR A 440 3.24 3.77 -15.21
CA THR A 440 4.34 4.49 -14.55
C THR A 440 3.90 5.12 -13.23
N ALA A 441 2.81 5.91 -13.23
CA ALA A 441 2.35 6.58 -12.02
C ALA A 441 0.89 7.04 -12.02
N ILE A 442 0.32 7.17 -10.83
CA ILE A 442 -0.85 8.01 -10.54
C ILE A 442 -0.36 9.25 -9.80
N GLU A 443 -0.66 10.43 -10.32
CA GLU A 443 -0.19 11.72 -9.80
C GLU A 443 -1.34 12.60 -9.30
N ALA A 444 -1.08 13.33 -8.22
CA ALA A 444 -1.94 14.41 -7.74
C ALA A 444 -1.19 15.75 -7.88
N SER A 445 -1.58 16.58 -8.85
CA SER A 445 -0.88 17.83 -9.20
C SER A 445 -1.40 19.06 -8.43
N GLY A 446 -2.27 18.90 -7.44
CA GLY A 446 -2.77 20.01 -6.60
C GLY A 446 -3.09 19.60 -5.16
N ALA A 447 -3.47 20.59 -4.34
CA ALA A 447 -3.87 20.40 -2.93
C ALA A 447 -5.29 19.84 -2.83
N GLY A 448 -5.49 18.60 -3.26
CA GLY A 448 -6.80 17.95 -3.30
C GLY A 448 -6.76 16.46 -2.99
N VAL A 449 -7.95 15.88 -2.84
CA VAL A 449 -8.14 14.47 -2.46
C VAL A 449 -8.28 13.58 -3.70
N VAL A 450 -7.35 12.67 -3.95
CA VAL A 450 -7.51 11.64 -4.98
C VAL A 450 -8.04 10.38 -4.33
N GLN A 451 -9.30 10.04 -4.63
CA GLN A 451 -9.90 8.82 -4.12
C GLN A 451 -9.57 7.63 -5.03
N LEU A 452 -9.10 6.55 -4.42
CA LEU A 452 -8.71 5.31 -5.09
C LEU A 452 -9.58 4.15 -4.59
N SER A 453 -9.88 3.23 -5.50
CA SER A 453 -10.64 2.02 -5.21
C SER A 453 -10.18 0.88 -6.12
N GLY A 454 -10.15 -0.35 -5.60
CA GLY A 454 -9.68 -1.53 -6.33
C GLY A 454 -8.18 -1.77 -6.18
N THR A 455 -7.60 -2.56 -7.11
CA THR A 455 -6.20 -2.97 -7.06
C THR A 455 -5.31 -2.15 -7.99
N HIS A 456 -4.22 -1.57 -7.45
CA HIS A 456 -3.29 -0.70 -8.15
C HIS A 456 -1.85 -1.21 -8.04
N ALA A 457 -1.24 -1.62 -9.14
CA ALA A 457 0.18 -1.97 -9.21
C ALA A 457 1.10 -0.81 -9.64
N ALA A 458 0.51 0.33 -10.03
CA ALA A 458 1.25 1.55 -10.37
C ALA A 458 1.98 2.13 -9.16
N GLU A 459 3.10 2.81 -9.41
CA GLU A 459 3.65 3.73 -8.42
C GLU A 459 2.63 4.84 -8.13
N LEU A 460 2.39 5.15 -6.86
CA LEU A 460 1.62 6.33 -6.49
C LEU A 460 2.58 7.46 -6.23
N ARG A 461 2.40 8.58 -6.92
CA ARG A 461 3.26 9.74 -6.84
C ARG A 461 2.48 10.94 -6.31
N LEU A 462 2.81 11.34 -5.09
CA LEU A 462 2.27 12.56 -4.48
C LEU A 462 2.99 13.77 -5.09
N GLY A 463 2.26 14.61 -5.83
CA GLY A 463 2.85 15.64 -6.69
C GLY A 463 2.90 17.06 -6.11
N ASN A 464 2.14 17.39 -5.06
CA ASN A 464 2.09 18.75 -4.48
C ASN A 464 1.66 18.82 -3.00
N ALA A 465 1.96 19.95 -2.34
CA ALA A 465 1.71 20.14 -0.91
C ALA A 465 0.20 20.11 -0.63
N GLY A 466 -0.23 19.23 0.27
CA GLY A 466 -1.63 19.03 0.63
C GLY A 466 -2.39 18.00 -0.21
N SER A 467 -1.73 17.26 -1.12
CA SER A 467 -2.38 16.15 -1.82
C SER A 467 -2.68 15.00 -0.87
N VAL A 468 -3.90 14.45 -0.93
CA VAL A 468 -4.35 13.33 -0.10
C VAL A 468 -4.74 12.15 -0.98
N PHE A 469 -4.13 10.98 -0.81
CA PHE A 469 -4.72 9.74 -1.35
C PHE A 469 -5.74 9.19 -0.36
N LYS A 470 -7.01 9.12 -0.79
CA LYS A 470 -8.09 8.55 -0.01
C LYS A 470 -8.37 7.13 -0.48
N LEU A 471 -8.11 6.13 0.37
CA LEU A 471 -8.26 4.73 0.02
C LEU A 471 -9.64 4.23 0.45
N ALA A 472 -10.46 3.82 -0.51
CA ALA A 472 -11.75 3.19 -0.25
C ALA A 472 -11.58 1.79 0.37
N ASP A 473 -12.65 1.24 0.94
CA ASP A 473 -12.67 -0.13 1.49
C ASP A 473 -12.28 -1.17 0.42
N GLY A 474 -11.35 -2.05 0.76
CA GLY A 474 -10.83 -3.09 -0.15
C GLY A 474 -9.74 -2.60 -1.13
N THR A 475 -9.26 -1.37 -1.01
CA THR A 475 -8.20 -0.86 -1.91
C THR A 475 -6.88 -1.58 -1.68
N VAL A 476 -6.21 -2.01 -2.75
CA VAL A 476 -4.91 -2.69 -2.71
C VAL A 476 -3.90 -1.90 -3.54
N ILE A 477 -2.77 -1.57 -2.94
CA ILE A 477 -1.63 -0.88 -3.54
C ILE A 477 -0.43 -1.83 -3.55
N ASN A 478 -0.02 -2.27 -4.75
CA ASN A 478 1.16 -3.12 -4.92
C ASN A 478 2.39 -2.34 -5.40
N GLY A 479 2.18 -1.20 -6.05
CA GLY A 479 3.28 -0.31 -6.41
C GLY A 479 3.83 0.44 -5.21
N LYS A 480 5.00 1.06 -5.39
CA LYS A 480 5.58 1.93 -4.37
C LYS A 480 4.71 3.17 -4.18
N VAL A 481 4.63 3.67 -2.95
CA VAL A 481 4.10 5.00 -2.66
C VAL A 481 5.28 5.93 -2.49
N ASN A 482 5.47 6.78 -3.49
CA ASN A 482 6.52 7.77 -3.54
C ASN A 482 5.94 9.18 -3.57
N GLN A 483 6.80 10.14 -3.28
CA GLN A 483 6.53 11.55 -3.54
C GLN A 483 7.35 11.98 -4.77
N THR A 484 6.76 12.76 -5.67
CA THR A 484 7.48 13.32 -6.80
C THR A 484 8.49 14.34 -6.28
N ALA A 485 9.77 14.22 -6.69
CA ALA A 485 10.76 15.26 -6.44
C ALA A 485 10.30 16.58 -7.07
N LEU A 486 10.18 17.63 -6.26
CA LEU A 486 9.50 18.85 -6.66
C LEU A 486 10.23 19.64 -7.75
N VAL A 487 9.46 20.21 -8.68
CA VAL A 487 9.83 21.35 -9.54
C VAL A 487 9.72 22.64 -8.71
N ALA A 488 10.82 23.37 -8.51
CA ALA A 488 10.94 24.67 -7.80
C ALA A 488 11.21 24.68 -6.27
N GLY A 489 11.67 23.57 -5.68
CA GLY A 489 12.49 23.60 -4.45
C GLY A 489 11.79 23.71 -3.08
N ALA A 490 10.45 23.71 -3.00
CA ALA A 490 9.70 23.63 -1.73
C ALA A 490 9.01 22.27 -1.55
N LEU A 491 9.53 21.42 -0.68
CA LEU A 491 9.04 20.06 -0.50
C LEU A 491 7.56 20.01 -0.10
N ALA A 492 6.80 19.18 -0.80
CA ALA A 492 5.34 19.14 -0.76
C ALA A 492 4.82 18.04 0.16
N ALA A 493 4.27 18.39 1.31
CA ALA A 493 3.68 17.46 2.27
C ALA A 493 2.40 16.75 1.74
N GLY A 494 2.44 15.45 1.45
CA GLY A 494 1.26 14.62 1.12
C GLY A 494 0.82 13.69 2.27
N THR A 495 -0.42 13.22 2.26
CA THR A 495 -0.96 12.26 3.25
C THR A 495 -1.77 11.14 2.61
N ILE A 496 -1.93 10.03 3.34
CA ILE A 496 -2.87 8.95 3.03
C ILE A 496 -4.01 8.99 4.05
N THR A 497 -5.25 8.82 3.61
CA THR A 497 -6.41 8.68 4.49
C THR A 497 -7.20 7.44 4.10
N LEU A 498 -7.62 6.65 5.07
CA LEU A 498 -8.41 5.45 4.85
C LEU A 498 -9.90 5.73 5.12
N ASP A 499 -10.75 5.43 4.13
CA ASP A 499 -12.21 5.35 4.32
C ASP A 499 -12.66 3.95 4.76
N GLY A 500 -11.84 2.93 4.52
CA GLY A 500 -12.07 1.55 4.90
C GLY A 500 -10.76 0.76 5.02
N SER A 501 -10.83 -0.56 4.98
CA SER A 501 -9.65 -1.42 5.02
C SER A 501 -8.86 -1.29 3.72
N ALA A 502 -7.53 -1.23 3.80
CA ALA A 502 -6.65 -1.13 2.65
C ALA A 502 -5.37 -1.95 2.84
N THR A 503 -4.73 -2.34 1.74
CA THR A 503 -3.47 -3.08 1.75
C THR A 503 -2.43 -2.34 0.92
N ILE A 504 -1.24 -2.10 1.46
CA ILE A 504 -0.09 -1.51 0.77
C ILE A 504 1.09 -2.47 0.88
N THR A 505 1.42 -3.17 -0.21
CA THR A 505 2.53 -4.14 -0.25
C THR A 505 3.83 -3.55 -0.79
N GLY A 506 3.76 -2.44 -1.52
CA GLY A 506 4.93 -1.68 -1.94
C GLY A 506 5.56 -0.87 -0.79
N ASP A 507 6.82 -0.49 -0.96
CA ASP A 507 7.50 0.44 -0.05
C ASP A 507 6.79 1.80 -0.04
N ILE A 508 6.80 2.47 1.11
CA ILE A 508 6.43 3.88 1.27
C ILE A 508 7.75 4.62 1.54
N TRP A 509 8.34 5.27 0.52
CA TRP A 509 9.70 5.82 0.61
C TRP A 509 9.96 7.02 -0.34
N ASN A 510 10.96 7.84 -0.02
CA ASN A 510 11.47 8.94 -0.85
C ASN A 510 12.89 8.66 -1.41
N ALA A 511 13.05 8.63 -2.73
CA ALA A 511 14.34 8.59 -3.40
C ALA A 511 15.12 9.93 -3.29
N GLY A 512 15.63 10.25 -2.09
CA GLY A 512 16.69 11.24 -1.88
C GLY A 512 16.23 12.70 -1.65
N GLY A 513 16.30 13.15 -0.39
CA GLY A 513 16.22 14.56 0.01
C GLY A 513 14.93 14.92 0.75
N ALA A 514 15.07 15.53 1.93
CA ALA A 514 14.10 15.70 3.01
C ALA A 514 12.62 16.05 2.66
N ALA A 515 11.80 15.12 2.19
CA ALA A 515 10.35 15.07 2.50
C ALA A 515 9.75 13.74 2.10
N ALA A 516 9.23 13.03 3.09
CA ALA A 516 8.46 11.82 2.87
C ALA A 516 6.99 12.11 3.16
N LEU A 517 6.14 11.09 3.04
CA LEU A 517 4.73 11.17 3.40
C LEU A 517 4.59 11.75 4.82
N GLN A 518 3.79 12.81 5.00
CA GLN A 518 3.63 13.45 6.33
C GLN A 518 2.84 12.59 7.30
N GLY A 519 1.92 11.78 6.79
CA GLY A 519 1.17 10.89 7.64
C GLY A 519 0.16 10.02 6.94
N ILE A 520 -0.33 9.05 7.71
CA ILE A 520 -1.37 8.11 7.35
C ILE A 520 -2.45 8.22 8.42
N THR A 521 -3.66 8.59 8.04
CA THR A 521 -4.81 8.61 8.95
C THR A 521 -5.63 7.35 8.74
N LEU A 522 -5.76 6.53 9.78
CA LEU A 522 -6.58 5.32 9.73
C LEU A 522 -8.07 5.66 9.67
N ALA A 523 -8.88 4.71 9.22
CA ALA A 523 -10.33 4.85 9.27
C ALA A 523 -10.79 4.92 10.73
N ASN A 524 -11.81 5.74 11.03
CA ASN A 524 -12.36 5.89 12.39
C ASN A 524 -13.31 4.74 12.75
N ASP A 525 -12.81 3.50 12.67
CA ASP A 525 -13.56 2.26 12.84
C ASP A 525 -12.61 1.11 13.22
N ALA A 526 -12.78 0.54 14.42
CA ALA A 526 -11.96 -0.55 14.95
C ALA A 526 -11.94 -1.82 14.07
N THR A 527 -12.95 -2.02 13.22
CA THR A 527 -13.05 -3.20 12.33
C THR A 527 -12.20 -3.06 11.08
N LYS A 528 -11.67 -1.87 10.80
CA LYS A 528 -10.89 -1.58 9.60
C LYS A 528 -9.41 -1.80 9.82
N THR A 529 -8.76 -2.30 8.78
CA THR A 529 -7.36 -2.70 8.82
C THR A 529 -6.58 -2.06 7.68
N LEU A 530 -5.48 -1.40 8.03
CA LEU A 530 -4.40 -1.07 7.10
C LEU A 530 -3.36 -2.20 7.14
N THR A 531 -3.23 -2.96 6.05
CA THR A 531 -2.21 -4.00 5.93
C THR A 531 -0.98 -3.41 5.22
N LEU A 532 0.19 -3.52 5.83
CA LEU A 532 1.47 -3.00 5.31
C LEU A 532 2.46 -4.15 5.10
N GLY A 533 2.99 -4.27 3.90
CA GLY A 533 3.96 -5.31 3.54
C GLY A 533 5.25 -4.85 2.88
N GLY A 534 5.39 -3.54 2.63
CA GLY A 534 6.64 -2.95 2.15
C GLY A 534 7.77 -3.15 3.17
N ALA A 535 9.00 -3.31 2.67
CA ALA A 535 10.18 -3.44 3.53
C ALA A 535 10.48 -2.13 4.25
N ASN A 536 10.22 -1.00 3.58
CA ASN A 536 10.42 0.32 4.14
C ASN A 536 9.12 1.12 4.14
N ILE A 537 8.73 1.59 5.33
CA ILE A 537 7.55 2.42 5.58
C ILE A 537 8.06 3.69 6.26
N ILE A 538 8.54 4.64 5.46
CA ILE A 538 9.27 5.81 5.94
C ILE A 538 8.51 7.08 5.66
N GLY A 539 8.25 7.82 6.74
CA GLY A 539 7.60 9.12 6.73
C GLY A 539 8.60 10.27 6.70
N ALA A 540 8.07 11.49 6.61
CA ALA A 540 8.87 12.68 6.84
C ALA A 540 9.43 12.67 8.27
N ASN A 541 10.47 13.45 8.54
CA ASN A 541 10.99 13.60 9.90
C ASN A 541 9.87 14.15 10.83
N GLY A 542 9.36 13.30 11.73
CA GLY A 542 8.18 13.59 12.56
C GLY A 542 6.83 13.30 11.92
N GLY A 543 6.79 12.48 10.85
CA GLY A 543 5.54 12.00 10.25
C GLY A 543 4.78 11.07 11.18
N MET A 544 3.44 11.04 11.05
CA MET A 544 2.57 10.30 11.98
C MET A 544 1.67 9.28 11.27
N ILE A 545 1.48 8.11 11.87
CA ILE A 545 0.33 7.25 11.61
C ILE A 545 -0.69 7.49 12.73
N ASP A 546 -1.83 8.07 12.37
CA ASP A 546 -2.85 8.53 13.31
C ASP A 546 -3.94 7.48 13.51
N PHE A 547 -4.01 6.93 14.73
CA PHE A 547 -5.11 6.11 15.20
C PHE A 547 -6.23 7.04 15.69
N GLN A 548 -7.35 7.01 14.97
CA GLN A 548 -8.53 7.80 15.27
C GLN A 548 -9.25 7.33 16.56
N ALA A 549 -10.24 8.09 16.99
CA ALA A 549 -10.91 7.90 18.28
C ALA A 549 -11.56 6.52 18.47
N ASN A 550 -12.12 5.93 17.41
CA ASN A 550 -12.71 4.57 17.44
C ASN A 550 -11.67 3.47 17.18
N GLY A 551 -10.38 3.82 17.08
CA GLY A 551 -9.30 2.90 16.78
C GLY A 551 -9.26 2.45 15.31
N GLY A 552 -8.52 1.37 15.08
CA GLY A 552 -8.23 0.75 13.79
C GLY A 552 -7.07 -0.23 13.96
N THR A 553 -6.83 -1.09 12.97
CA THR A 553 -5.72 -2.05 13.03
C THR A 553 -4.66 -1.72 11.98
N ILE A 554 -3.39 -1.66 12.38
CA ILE A 554 -2.26 -1.78 11.46
C ILE A 554 -1.80 -3.22 11.49
N LYS A 555 -1.79 -3.89 10.35
CA LYS A 555 -1.31 -5.26 10.24
C LYS A 555 -0.04 -5.32 9.39
N PHE A 556 1.02 -5.93 9.91
CA PHE A 556 2.29 -6.08 9.20
C PHE A 556 2.41 -7.48 8.59
N THR A 557 2.60 -7.54 7.26
CA THR A 557 2.71 -8.79 6.51
C THR A 557 3.93 -8.77 5.60
N SER A 558 4.97 -9.53 5.94
CA SER A 558 6.11 -9.77 5.05
C SER A 558 6.59 -11.20 5.21
N THR A 559 6.87 -11.86 4.09
CA THR A 559 7.44 -13.22 4.06
C THR A 559 8.91 -13.23 3.66
N GLN A 560 9.45 -12.09 3.21
CA GLN A 560 10.77 -12.02 2.57
C GLN A 560 11.69 -10.99 3.23
N ASN A 561 11.15 -9.86 3.69
CA ASN A 561 11.93 -8.70 4.11
C ASN A 561 11.68 -8.36 5.58
N ASN A 562 12.70 -7.78 6.22
CA ASN A 562 12.49 -7.00 7.43
C ASN A 562 11.61 -5.80 7.12
N ILE A 563 10.88 -5.32 8.12
CA ILE A 563 10.01 -4.14 7.99
C ILE A 563 10.58 -3.04 8.89
N ILE A 564 10.81 -1.87 8.31
CA ILE A 564 11.19 -0.66 9.02
C ILE A 564 10.04 0.34 8.93
N VAL A 565 9.58 0.80 10.09
CA VAL A 565 8.55 1.84 10.24
C VAL A 565 9.20 3.07 10.85
N ASP A 566 9.30 4.12 10.06
CA ASP A 566 9.84 5.42 10.48
C ASP A 566 8.72 6.47 10.49
N PHE A 567 7.77 6.23 11.39
CA PHE A 567 6.62 7.09 11.70
C PHE A 567 6.35 7.03 13.20
N ASP A 568 5.93 8.14 13.79
CA ASP A 568 5.29 8.13 15.11
C ASP A 568 3.90 7.49 15.00
N LEU A 569 3.57 6.57 15.90
CA LEU A 569 2.24 5.97 16.05
C LEU A 569 1.44 6.84 17.02
N ALA A 570 0.67 7.78 16.48
CA ALA A 570 -0.10 8.75 17.25
C ALA A 570 -1.44 8.15 17.71
N ILE A 571 -1.72 8.27 19.02
CA ILE A 571 -2.92 7.73 19.66
C ILE A 571 -3.77 8.88 20.20
N THR A 572 -4.92 9.15 19.59
CA THR A 572 -5.80 10.27 20.02
C THR A 572 -6.61 9.95 21.29
N THR A 573 -7.12 8.73 21.39
CA THR A 573 -7.91 8.24 22.53
C THR A 573 -7.12 7.15 23.27
N ASP A 574 -7.04 7.23 24.60
CA ASP A 574 -6.28 6.25 25.37
C ASP A 574 -6.84 4.83 25.18
N GLN A 575 -5.95 3.84 25.08
CA GLN A 575 -6.26 2.41 24.91
C GLN A 575 -7.00 2.08 23.61
N THR A 576 -6.82 2.87 22.55
CA THR A 576 -7.37 2.57 21.22
C THR A 576 -6.31 2.13 20.23
N GLY A 577 -6.75 1.44 19.18
CA GLY A 577 -5.88 0.97 18.11
C GLY A 577 -5.20 -0.37 18.41
N VAL A 578 -4.88 -1.08 17.33
CA VAL A 578 -4.16 -2.34 17.37
C VAL A 578 -3.01 -2.30 16.37
N VAL A 579 -1.83 -2.72 16.81
CA VAL A 579 -0.72 -3.07 15.93
C VAL A 579 -0.57 -4.59 15.92
N ASP A 580 -0.75 -5.21 14.77
CA ASP A 580 -0.68 -6.65 14.58
C ASP A 580 0.54 -7.05 13.74
N ALA A 581 1.59 -7.51 14.42
CA ALA A 581 2.78 -8.11 13.83
C ALA A 581 2.82 -9.64 14.03
N SER A 582 1.69 -10.28 14.37
CA SER A 582 1.61 -11.71 14.66
C SER A 582 1.94 -12.62 13.47
N SER A 583 1.74 -12.12 12.24
CA SER A 583 2.07 -12.84 11.01
C SER A 583 3.55 -12.85 10.64
N LEU A 584 4.39 -12.04 11.31
CA LEU A 584 5.83 -12.03 11.06
C LEU A 584 6.50 -13.23 11.74
N THR A 585 7.42 -13.88 11.03
CA THR A 585 8.14 -15.07 11.52
C THR A 585 9.52 -14.69 12.07
N ASN A 586 10.21 -15.65 12.68
CA ASN A 586 11.58 -15.50 13.19
C ASN A 586 12.63 -15.14 12.11
N ALA A 587 12.29 -15.25 10.82
CA ALA A 587 13.15 -14.80 9.73
C ALA A 587 13.07 -13.28 9.47
N GLN A 588 12.08 -12.59 10.04
CA GLN A 588 11.89 -11.15 9.88
C GLN A 588 12.09 -10.41 11.21
N THR A 589 12.56 -9.16 11.10
CA THR A 589 12.57 -8.18 12.19
C THR A 589 11.65 -7.03 11.82
N LEU A 590 10.77 -6.64 12.76
CA LEU A 590 10.03 -5.38 12.71
C LEU A 590 10.82 -4.32 13.49
N THR A 591 11.07 -3.17 12.90
CA THR A 591 11.73 -2.04 13.56
C THR A 591 10.80 -0.83 13.52
N ILE A 592 10.45 -0.27 14.68
CA ILE A 592 9.66 0.97 14.79
C ILE A 592 10.56 2.04 15.38
N ASN A 593 10.90 3.04 14.58
CA ASN A 593 11.80 4.14 14.95
C ASN A 593 11.07 5.36 15.55
N GLY A 594 9.74 5.44 15.42
CA GLY A 594 8.95 6.53 15.99
C GLY A 594 8.32 6.18 17.34
N LYS A 595 7.85 7.22 18.03
CA LYS A 595 7.12 7.14 19.30
C LYS A 595 5.85 6.31 19.15
N ILE A 596 5.41 5.69 20.25
CA ILE A 596 4.09 5.04 20.30
C ILE A 596 3.30 5.69 21.42
N GLY A 597 2.24 6.43 21.06
CA GLY A 597 1.42 7.13 22.05
C GLY A 597 2.19 8.24 22.81
N THR A 598 1.71 8.58 24.01
CA THR A 598 2.33 9.64 24.85
C THR A 598 2.38 9.21 26.31
N ILE A 599 3.52 9.46 26.97
CA ILE A 599 3.72 9.26 28.41
C ILE A 599 3.74 10.63 29.11
N GLY A 600 2.90 10.83 30.12
CA GLY A 600 2.78 12.10 30.85
C GLY A 600 1.61 12.11 31.84
N ALA A 601 1.13 13.30 32.21
CA ALA A 601 0.00 13.44 33.15
C ALA A 601 -1.29 12.77 32.66
N ASN A 602 -1.48 12.69 31.33
CA ASN A 602 -2.57 12.00 30.67
C ASN A 602 -1.97 11.06 29.62
N ASN A 603 -1.62 9.85 30.04
CA ASN A 603 -1.08 8.83 29.13
C ASN A 603 -2.08 8.57 27.98
N LYS A 604 -1.52 8.35 26.79
CA LYS A 604 -2.24 7.86 25.61
C LYS A 604 -1.55 6.60 25.15
N THR A 605 -2.08 5.46 25.56
CA THR A 605 -1.53 4.15 25.30
C THR A 605 -2.17 3.53 24.06
N LEU A 606 -1.37 2.85 23.22
CA LEU A 606 -1.90 1.97 22.18
C LEU A 606 -2.71 0.85 22.84
N GLY A 607 -3.92 0.58 22.35
CA GLY A 607 -4.80 -0.45 22.91
C GLY A 607 -4.15 -1.83 22.99
N GLN A 608 -3.57 -2.31 21.89
CA GLN A 608 -2.88 -3.61 21.84
C GLN A 608 -1.75 -3.64 20.80
N PHE A 609 -0.65 -4.31 21.14
CA PHE A 609 0.43 -4.66 20.21
C PHE A 609 0.64 -6.17 20.22
N ASN A 610 0.36 -6.84 19.10
CA ASN A 610 0.52 -8.28 18.92
C ASN A 610 1.83 -8.62 18.21
N ILE A 611 2.59 -9.55 18.78
CA ILE A 611 3.87 -10.02 18.26
C ILE A 611 3.84 -11.55 18.12
N GLY A 612 4.24 -12.03 16.94
CA GLY A 612 4.37 -13.45 16.62
C GLY A 612 5.72 -13.99 17.06
N SER A 613 6.34 -14.85 16.26
CA SER A 613 7.69 -15.40 16.55
C SER A 613 8.84 -14.49 16.11
N SER A 614 8.53 -13.32 15.56
CA SER A 614 9.52 -12.35 15.08
C SER A 614 10.19 -11.57 16.21
N LYS A 615 11.30 -10.90 15.86
CA LYS A 615 11.90 -9.87 16.70
C LYS A 615 11.28 -8.51 16.37
N THR A 616 10.84 -7.76 17.37
CA THR A 616 10.34 -6.39 17.24
C THR A 616 11.25 -5.44 18.01
N ALA A 617 11.91 -4.52 17.32
CA ALA A 617 12.71 -3.46 17.91
C ALA A 617 11.92 -2.16 17.98
N LEU A 618 11.83 -1.58 19.18
CA LEU A 618 11.23 -0.26 19.44
C LEU A 618 12.38 0.74 19.65
N SER A 619 12.86 1.31 18.55
CA SER A 619 14.19 1.91 18.41
C SER A 619 14.26 3.43 18.55
N GLY A 620 13.14 4.15 18.54
CA GLY A 620 13.16 5.60 18.76
C GLY A 620 11.88 6.13 19.39
N GLY A 621 12.05 7.07 20.32
CA GLY A 621 10.95 7.72 21.02
C GLY A 621 10.36 6.91 22.18
N ASP A 622 9.60 7.58 23.04
CA ASP A 622 8.86 6.97 24.14
C ASP A 622 7.73 6.06 23.62
N VAL A 623 7.43 5.00 24.37
CA VAL A 623 6.47 3.96 23.99
C VAL A 623 5.44 3.73 25.10
N ALA A 624 4.17 3.93 24.79
CA ALA A 624 3.03 3.70 25.65
C ALA A 624 2.10 2.65 25.03
N ILE A 625 2.05 1.46 25.61
CA ILE A 625 1.23 0.33 25.17
C ILE A 625 0.41 -0.19 26.36
N ASN A 626 -0.89 -0.37 26.15
CA ASN A 626 -1.76 -0.93 27.17
C ASN A 626 -1.59 -2.45 27.26
N GLU A 627 -1.73 -3.17 26.14
CA GLU A 627 -1.49 -4.61 26.12
C GLU A 627 -0.41 -5.00 25.10
N LEU A 628 0.70 -5.55 25.59
CA LEU A 628 1.73 -6.19 24.78
C LEU A 628 1.50 -7.70 24.74
N VAL A 629 1.11 -8.24 23.59
CA VAL A 629 0.88 -9.67 23.40
C VAL A 629 2.08 -10.29 22.71
N ILE A 630 2.72 -11.29 23.34
CA ILE A 630 3.90 -11.97 22.80
C ILE A 630 3.57 -13.46 22.63
N GLY A 631 3.46 -13.90 21.38
CA GLY A 631 3.25 -15.31 21.02
C GLY A 631 4.53 -15.99 20.54
N ASN A 632 4.54 -17.33 20.52
CA ASN A 632 5.54 -18.15 19.81
C ASN A 632 7.01 -17.78 20.04
N ASN A 633 7.40 -17.44 21.27
CA ASN A 633 8.75 -16.99 21.64
C ASN A 633 9.26 -15.75 20.88
N GLY A 634 8.36 -14.85 20.47
CA GLY A 634 8.74 -13.54 19.96
C GLY A 634 9.59 -12.74 20.95
N ALA A 635 10.39 -11.81 20.41
CA ALA A 635 11.29 -10.99 21.20
C ALA A 635 11.01 -9.51 21.00
N VAL A 636 10.96 -8.73 22.09
CA VAL A 636 10.79 -7.28 22.05
C VAL A 636 12.05 -6.61 22.54
N GLN A 637 12.68 -5.80 21.69
CA GLN A 637 13.86 -5.04 22.06
C GLN A 637 13.48 -3.61 22.41
N PHE A 638 13.73 -3.23 23.65
CA PHE A 638 13.65 -1.86 24.13
C PHE A 638 15.01 -1.18 23.97
N THR A 639 14.98 0.03 23.42
CA THR A 639 16.14 0.90 23.25
C THR A 639 16.08 2.07 24.23
N HIS A 640 16.90 3.11 24.05
CA HIS A 640 17.11 4.21 25.01
C HIS A 640 15.94 5.20 25.13
N ASN A 641 14.78 4.76 25.62
CA ASN A 641 13.60 5.62 25.81
C ASN A 641 12.83 5.26 27.09
N THR A 642 11.70 5.94 27.29
CA THR A 642 10.73 5.61 28.34
C THR A 642 9.68 4.64 27.81
N TYR A 643 9.42 3.56 28.53
CA TYR A 643 8.44 2.54 28.17
C TYR A 643 7.37 2.42 29.24
N LEU A 644 6.10 2.52 28.84
CA LEU A 644 4.93 2.20 29.65
C LEU A 644 4.22 1.02 29.00
N ILE A 645 4.31 -0.16 29.61
CA ILE A 645 3.56 -1.36 29.19
C ILE A 645 2.61 -1.73 30.33
N THR A 646 1.32 -1.41 30.25
CA THR A 646 0.44 -1.61 31.43
C THR A 646 0.14 -3.07 31.69
N ARG A 647 0.15 -3.92 30.65
CA ARG A 647 -0.04 -5.37 30.74
C ARG A 647 0.73 -6.12 29.65
N THR A 648 1.26 -7.28 30.00
CA THR A 648 1.82 -8.25 29.05
C THR A 648 0.96 -9.52 29.02
N THR A 649 0.65 -10.03 27.84
CA THR A 649 -0.06 -11.30 27.64
C THR A 649 0.84 -12.26 26.88
N ASN A 650 1.19 -13.37 27.50
CA ASN A 650 2.03 -14.43 26.93
C ASN A 650 1.64 -15.78 27.53
N SER A 651 2.03 -16.87 26.87
CA SER A 651 2.03 -18.19 27.51
C SER A 651 3.19 -18.29 28.49
N ALA A 652 3.01 -18.97 29.62
CA ALA A 652 4.07 -19.16 30.62
C ALA A 652 5.36 -19.72 30.00
N GLY A 653 6.50 -19.09 30.31
CA GLY A 653 7.81 -19.50 29.79
C GLY A 653 8.02 -19.18 28.31
N GLN A 654 7.17 -18.34 27.71
CA GLN A 654 7.35 -17.80 26.36
C GLN A 654 7.53 -16.29 26.38
N GLY A 655 8.14 -15.77 25.32
CA GLY A 655 8.37 -14.34 25.12
C GLY A 655 9.66 -13.86 25.77
N ILE A 656 10.36 -12.97 25.06
CA ILE A 656 11.65 -12.42 25.47
C ILE A 656 11.57 -10.90 25.42
N ILE A 657 12.08 -10.22 26.45
CA ILE A 657 12.33 -8.78 26.41
C ILE A 657 13.83 -8.53 26.48
N ILE A 658 14.32 -7.64 25.63
CA ILE A 658 15.75 -7.33 25.51
C ILE A 658 15.94 -5.83 25.75
N PHE A 659 16.64 -5.48 26.82
CA PHE A 659 17.16 -4.14 27.07
C PHE A 659 18.52 -4.01 26.37
N ASN A 660 18.56 -3.50 25.15
CA ASN A 660 19.81 -3.42 24.38
C ASN A 660 19.94 -2.03 23.74
N PRO A 661 20.65 -1.11 24.40
CA PRO A 661 20.46 0.28 24.08
C PRO A 661 21.68 0.80 23.26
N PHE A 662 21.45 1.57 22.18
CA PHE A 662 22.47 1.99 21.17
C PHE A 662 23.31 3.28 21.39
N VAL A 663 22.94 4.21 22.30
CA VAL A 663 23.56 5.53 22.57
C VAL A 663 23.44 5.94 24.06
N ASN A 664 24.55 6.10 24.79
CA ASN A 664 24.80 6.84 26.07
C ASN A 664 23.69 7.15 27.12
N ASN A 665 22.52 6.51 27.11
CA ASN A 665 21.39 6.87 27.98
C ASN A 665 20.93 5.65 28.82
N ASN A 666 19.98 5.84 29.73
CA ASN A 666 19.35 4.75 30.48
C ASN A 666 18.02 4.36 29.82
N THR A 667 17.60 3.11 29.93
CA THR A 667 16.20 2.74 29.63
C THR A 667 15.36 3.04 30.87
N THR A 668 14.19 3.66 30.70
CA THR A 668 13.29 3.97 31.81
C THR A 668 11.98 3.20 31.64
N LEU A 669 11.57 2.47 32.68
CA LEU A 669 10.22 1.91 32.76
C LEU A 669 9.35 2.90 33.54
N ALA A 670 8.29 3.40 32.90
CA ALA A 670 7.35 4.32 33.51
C ALA A 670 6.52 3.64 34.61
N ALA A 671 5.92 4.46 35.47
CA ALA A 671 5.09 3.97 36.57
C ALA A 671 3.94 3.08 36.05
N GLY A 672 3.70 1.96 36.73
CA GLY A 672 2.67 0.97 36.37
C GLY A 672 3.06 0.02 35.22
N THR A 673 4.33 -0.05 34.83
CA THR A 673 4.79 -1.00 33.80
C THR A 673 4.82 -2.44 34.31
N ASN A 674 4.22 -3.37 33.57
CA ASN A 674 4.14 -4.80 33.88
C ASN A 674 4.68 -5.64 32.72
N LEU A 675 5.87 -6.22 32.91
CA LEU A 675 6.53 -7.09 31.95
C LEU A 675 6.36 -8.55 32.39
N GLY A 676 5.52 -9.30 31.68
CA GLY A 676 5.04 -10.62 32.10
C GLY A 676 4.02 -10.55 33.25
N SER A 677 3.66 -11.71 33.80
CA SER A 677 2.76 -11.82 34.95
C SER A 677 3.15 -12.96 35.88
N ALA A 678 2.66 -12.94 37.13
CA ALA A 678 2.92 -14.02 38.09
C ALA A 678 2.39 -15.39 37.61
N THR A 679 1.27 -15.42 36.88
CA THR A 679 0.67 -16.66 36.34
C THR A 679 1.36 -17.12 35.07
N ASN A 680 1.85 -16.19 34.24
CA ASN A 680 2.54 -16.46 32.99
C ASN A 680 3.80 -15.58 32.92
N PRO A 681 4.89 -15.99 33.59
CA PRO A 681 6.15 -15.26 33.50
C PRO A 681 6.73 -15.37 32.08
N LEU A 682 7.44 -14.34 31.64
CA LEU A 682 8.22 -14.36 30.40
C LEU A 682 9.29 -15.46 30.45
N ALA A 683 9.73 -15.93 29.29
CA ALA A 683 10.87 -16.86 29.24
C ALA A 683 12.13 -16.19 29.79
N GLU A 684 12.40 -14.97 29.31
CA GLU A 684 13.63 -14.25 29.60
C GLU A 684 13.44 -12.73 29.52
N ILE A 685 14.06 -12.02 30.47
CA ILE A 685 14.38 -10.60 30.35
C ILE A 685 15.91 -10.50 30.25
N ASN A 686 16.42 -10.05 29.11
CA ASN A 686 17.83 -9.99 28.81
C ASN A 686 18.35 -8.55 28.79
N PHE A 687 19.52 -8.34 29.37
CA PHE A 687 20.29 -7.11 29.24
C PHE A 687 21.38 -7.34 28.18
N GLY A 688 21.28 -6.60 27.09
CA GLY A 688 22.21 -6.63 25.96
C GLY A 688 23.62 -6.20 26.36
N SER A 689 24.57 -6.33 25.43
CA SER A 689 25.97 -5.95 25.67
C SER A 689 26.12 -4.47 26.03
N LYS A 690 27.14 -4.15 26.83
CA LYS A 690 27.47 -2.78 27.28
C LYS A 690 27.77 -1.77 26.16
N GLY A 691 27.97 -2.21 24.92
CA GLY A 691 28.26 -1.32 23.79
C GLY A 691 29.48 -0.42 24.05
N VAL A 692 29.33 0.89 23.85
CA VAL A 692 30.36 1.91 24.18
C VAL A 692 30.39 2.30 25.66
N ASN A 693 29.39 1.88 26.45
CA ASN A 693 29.26 2.20 27.86
C ASN A 693 29.95 1.13 28.74
N VAL A 694 30.05 1.44 30.03
CA VAL A 694 30.53 0.49 31.04
C VAL A 694 29.39 -0.41 31.55
N ASP A 695 28.13 0.04 31.41
CA ASP A 695 26.94 -0.63 31.96
C ASP A 695 25.65 -0.28 31.17
N THR A 696 24.63 -1.13 31.31
CA THR A 696 23.24 -0.91 30.85
C THR A 696 22.36 -0.65 32.07
N VAL A 697 21.82 0.56 32.19
CA VAL A 697 21.05 0.98 33.38
C VAL A 697 19.55 0.98 33.08
N LEU A 698 18.80 0.31 33.96
CA LEU A 698 17.33 0.32 33.96
C LEU A 698 16.83 1.20 35.12
N ASN A 699 16.25 2.35 34.78
CA ASN A 699 15.52 3.17 35.73
C ASN A 699 14.10 2.61 35.87
N VAL A 700 13.67 2.36 37.10
CA VAL A 700 12.41 1.70 37.41
C VAL A 700 11.47 2.69 38.09
N GLY A 701 10.36 2.99 37.43
CA GLY A 701 9.27 3.82 37.94
C GLY A 701 8.49 3.18 39.08
N GLU A 702 7.51 3.91 39.63
CA GLU A 702 6.66 3.42 40.72
C GLU A 702 5.77 2.25 40.26
N GLY A 703 5.68 1.17 41.04
CA GLY A 703 4.73 0.08 40.76
C GLY A 703 5.10 -0.77 39.54
N VAL A 704 6.38 -0.85 39.19
CA VAL A 704 6.86 -1.66 38.06
C VAL A 704 7.08 -3.10 38.48
N ASN A 705 6.58 -4.03 37.67
CA ASN A 705 6.71 -5.46 37.92
C ASN A 705 7.37 -6.18 36.73
N LEU A 706 8.41 -6.95 37.03
CA LEU A 706 9.17 -7.77 36.10
C LEU A 706 8.95 -9.25 36.48
N TYR A 707 8.27 -10.00 35.63
CA TYR A 707 8.03 -11.43 35.81
C TYR A 707 8.64 -12.22 34.65
N ALA A 708 9.76 -12.89 34.91
CA ALA A 708 10.40 -13.79 33.98
C ALA A 708 10.91 -15.05 34.68
N THR A 709 11.15 -16.11 33.92
CA THR A 709 11.83 -17.29 34.47
C THR A 709 13.30 -16.97 34.73
N ASN A 710 13.95 -16.29 33.78
CA ASN A 710 15.34 -15.86 33.85
C ASN A 710 15.47 -14.37 33.55
N ILE A 711 16.30 -13.70 34.33
CA ILE A 711 16.73 -12.33 34.07
C ILE A 711 18.24 -12.37 33.89
N THR A 712 18.71 -12.13 32.67
CA THR A 712 20.07 -12.47 32.23
C THR A 712 20.79 -11.25 31.67
N THR A 713 22.11 -11.35 31.56
CA THR A 713 22.96 -10.31 30.99
C THR A 713 24.01 -10.93 30.07
N THR A 714 24.31 -10.23 28.98
CA THR A 714 25.20 -10.73 27.91
C THR A 714 26.67 -10.69 28.33
N ASP A 715 27.04 -9.72 29.18
CA ASP A 715 28.40 -9.49 29.67
C ASP A 715 28.40 -9.37 31.20
N ALA A 716 29.51 -9.72 31.86
CA ALA A 716 29.67 -9.46 33.28
C ALA A 716 29.71 -7.94 33.58
N ASN A 717 29.14 -7.53 34.71
CA ASN A 717 28.98 -6.12 35.12
C ASN A 717 28.09 -5.30 34.19
N VAL A 718 27.08 -5.93 33.58
CA VAL A 718 26.09 -5.24 32.75
C VAL A 718 24.69 -5.51 33.29
N GLY A 719 23.91 -4.45 33.43
CA GLY A 719 22.58 -4.46 34.03
C GLY A 719 22.62 -3.90 35.46
N SER A 720 22.36 -2.61 35.60
CA SER A 720 22.06 -2.00 36.91
C SER A 720 20.57 -1.68 37.03
N PHE A 721 20.01 -1.92 38.21
CA PHE A 721 18.64 -1.55 38.55
C PHE A 721 18.63 -0.32 39.45
N ILE A 722 17.90 0.73 39.03
CA ILE A 722 17.73 1.96 39.82
C ILE A 722 16.25 2.16 40.13
N PHE A 723 15.88 2.00 41.40
CA PHE A 723 14.53 2.20 41.92
C PHE A 723 14.49 3.51 42.73
N ASN A 724 14.36 4.63 42.04
CA ASN A 724 14.37 5.96 42.65
C ASN A 724 13.00 6.67 42.61
N ALA A 725 11.97 6.03 42.04
CA ALA A 725 10.63 6.60 41.94
C ALA A 725 9.74 6.30 43.17
N GLY A 726 10.17 5.42 44.07
CA GLY A 726 9.36 4.96 45.21
C GLY A 726 8.41 3.80 44.87
N GLY A 727 7.48 3.52 45.78
CA GLY A 727 6.44 2.49 45.63
C GLY A 727 6.95 1.05 45.74
N ILE A 728 6.06 0.08 45.50
CA ILE A 728 6.37 -1.35 45.57
C ILE A 728 6.65 -1.87 44.16
N ASN A 729 7.82 -2.47 43.97
CA ASN A 729 8.28 -3.02 42.70
C ASN A 729 8.64 -4.50 42.86
N ILE A 730 8.35 -5.30 41.85
CA ILE A 730 8.59 -6.75 41.89
C ILE A 730 9.57 -7.15 40.79
N VAL A 731 10.56 -7.97 41.16
CA VAL A 731 11.48 -8.64 40.23
C VAL A 731 11.42 -10.14 40.54
N SER A 732 10.74 -10.88 39.67
CA SER A 732 10.51 -12.32 39.80
C SER A 732 11.26 -13.08 38.72
N GLY A 733 11.95 -14.15 39.13
CA GLY A 733 12.82 -14.96 38.29
C GLY A 733 14.21 -15.16 38.90
N THR A 734 15.05 -15.93 38.21
CA THR A 734 16.47 -16.04 38.57
C THR A 734 17.26 -14.91 37.90
N VAL A 735 17.84 -14.00 38.70
CA VAL A 735 18.64 -12.86 38.22
C VAL A 735 20.13 -13.22 38.22
N GLY A 736 20.78 -13.21 37.05
CA GLY A 736 22.25 -13.39 36.89
C GLY A 736 22.80 -14.81 37.07
N GLY A 737 21.96 -15.82 37.31
CA GLY A 737 22.42 -17.15 37.75
C GLY A 737 22.69 -18.23 36.69
N GLN A 738 22.16 -18.12 35.47
CA GLN A 738 22.12 -19.25 34.51
C GLN A 738 23.26 -19.29 33.47
N GLN A 739 23.95 -18.18 33.20
CA GLN A 739 24.98 -18.09 32.13
C GLN A 739 26.37 -17.66 32.64
N GLY A 740 26.62 -17.70 33.95
CA GLY A 740 27.91 -17.33 34.55
C GLY A 740 28.21 -15.82 34.62
N ASN A 741 27.46 -14.99 33.90
CA ASN A 741 27.56 -13.52 33.95
C ASN A 741 26.63 -12.94 35.03
N LYS A 742 27.20 -12.10 35.88
CA LYS A 742 26.51 -11.44 36.99
C LYS A 742 26.18 -9.99 36.64
N PHE A 743 25.05 -9.50 37.14
CA PHE A 743 24.57 -8.12 36.97
C PHE A 743 25.48 -7.11 37.67
N ASN A 744 25.34 -5.81 37.38
CA ASN A 744 26.18 -4.78 38.00
C ASN A 744 25.65 -4.36 39.39
N THR A 745 24.91 -3.25 39.50
CA THR A 745 24.50 -2.67 40.79
C THR A 745 22.99 -2.62 40.99
N VAL A 746 22.56 -2.48 42.25
CA VAL A 746 21.17 -2.21 42.62
C VAL A 746 21.12 -0.98 43.51
N ALA A 747 20.26 0.00 43.20
CA ALA A 747 20.08 1.20 44.00
C ALA A 747 18.59 1.43 44.29
N LEU A 748 18.25 1.62 45.57
CA LEU A 748 16.91 1.95 46.04
C LEU A 748 16.94 3.29 46.75
N ASP A 749 15.97 4.15 46.45
CA ASP A 749 15.81 5.48 47.03
C ASP A 749 14.32 5.88 47.08
N ASN A 750 14.01 7.03 47.69
CA ASN A 750 12.67 7.61 47.79
C ASN A 750 11.59 6.67 48.36
N GLY A 751 11.96 5.87 49.39
CA GLY A 751 11.03 4.96 50.06
C GLY A 751 10.53 3.82 49.17
N ALA A 752 11.33 3.38 48.20
CA ALA A 752 10.99 2.25 47.33
C ALA A 752 11.04 0.92 48.10
N THR A 753 10.08 0.05 47.88
CA THR A 753 10.14 -1.36 48.28
C THR A 753 10.38 -2.20 47.03
N VAL A 754 11.43 -3.01 47.00
CA VAL A 754 11.75 -3.87 45.86
C VAL A 754 11.80 -5.32 46.29
N MET A 755 11.03 -6.18 45.64
CA MET A 755 10.93 -7.60 45.94
C MET A 755 11.66 -8.43 44.90
N PHE A 756 12.82 -9.00 45.26
CA PHE A 756 13.47 -10.05 44.47
C PHE A 756 12.96 -11.42 44.91
N LEU A 757 11.99 -11.98 44.18
CA LEU A 757 11.31 -13.21 44.60
C LEU A 757 12.12 -14.49 44.38
N GLY A 758 13.06 -14.48 43.43
CA GLY A 758 13.94 -15.62 43.13
C GLY A 758 15.39 -15.40 43.55
N ASN A 759 16.28 -16.29 43.11
CA ASN A 759 17.72 -16.12 43.33
C ASN A 759 18.24 -14.91 42.55
N ALA A 760 19.06 -14.06 43.17
CA ALA A 760 19.62 -12.88 42.53
C ALA A 760 21.13 -12.76 42.73
N THR A 761 21.86 -12.52 41.64
CA THR A 761 23.33 -12.48 41.63
C THR A 761 23.85 -11.22 40.94
N PHE A 762 24.53 -10.39 41.72
CA PHE A 762 25.17 -9.14 41.32
C PHE A 762 26.68 -9.22 41.57
N ASN A 763 27.44 -8.55 40.70
CA ASN A 763 28.87 -8.29 40.87
C ASN A 763 29.10 -7.03 41.67
N GLY A 764 28.26 -6.02 41.52
CA GLY A 764 28.40 -4.73 42.17
C GLY A 764 27.67 -4.66 43.51
N ASN A 765 27.54 -3.44 43.99
CA ASN A 765 26.95 -3.11 45.28
C ASN A 765 25.43 -2.92 45.21
N THR A 766 24.79 -3.21 46.35
CA THR A 766 23.38 -2.91 46.59
C THR A 766 23.27 -1.78 47.60
N THR A 767 22.65 -0.67 47.20
CA THR A 767 22.54 0.55 48.02
C THR A 767 21.08 0.84 48.32
N ILE A 768 20.77 1.12 49.60
CA ILE A 768 19.40 1.35 50.09
C ILE A 768 19.36 2.70 50.84
N ALA A 769 18.60 3.66 50.34
CA ALA A 769 18.46 5.01 50.90
C ALA A 769 17.00 5.39 51.15
N ALA A 770 16.77 6.49 51.87
CA ALA A 770 15.49 7.15 52.11
C ALA A 770 14.34 6.23 52.58
N ASN A 771 14.62 5.40 53.59
CA ASN A 771 13.70 4.40 54.18
C ASN A 771 13.18 3.37 53.17
N SER A 772 13.95 3.10 52.11
CA SER A 772 13.62 2.05 51.13
C SER A 772 13.85 0.66 51.73
N THR A 773 13.15 -0.33 51.17
CA THR A 773 13.17 -1.72 51.63
C THR A 773 13.56 -2.66 50.49
N LEU A 774 14.60 -3.46 50.69
CA LEU A 774 14.96 -4.57 49.81
C LEU A 774 14.39 -5.87 50.37
N GLN A 775 13.40 -6.46 49.71
CA GLN A 775 12.85 -7.77 50.03
C GLN A 775 13.53 -8.88 49.22
N ILE A 776 14.04 -9.90 49.90
CA ILE A 776 14.80 -11.02 49.34
C ILE A 776 14.05 -12.32 49.60
N GLY A 777 13.59 -12.98 48.53
CA GLY A 777 12.85 -14.24 48.57
C GLY A 777 13.67 -15.51 48.28
N GLY A 778 14.87 -15.37 47.71
CA GLY A 778 15.78 -16.46 47.38
C GLY A 778 17.23 -16.15 47.73
N ASN A 779 18.17 -16.98 47.28
CA ASN A 779 19.60 -16.74 47.50
C ASN A 779 20.02 -15.42 46.85
N TYR A 780 20.77 -14.61 47.59
CA TYR A 780 21.19 -13.28 47.16
C TYR A 780 22.70 -13.15 47.17
N THR A 781 23.30 -12.72 46.08
CA THR A 781 24.76 -12.52 45.99
C THR A 781 25.06 -11.11 45.49
N ALA A 782 25.94 -10.38 46.16
CA ALA A 782 26.39 -9.04 45.77
C ALA A 782 27.84 -8.80 46.26
N ASP A 783 28.48 -7.70 45.84
CA ASP A 783 29.76 -7.30 46.45
C ASP A 783 29.57 -6.90 47.92
N PHE A 784 28.60 -6.01 48.19
CA PHE A 784 28.14 -5.64 49.52
C PHE A 784 26.70 -5.09 49.45
N VAL A 785 25.98 -5.10 50.58
CA VAL A 785 24.68 -4.43 50.74
C VAL A 785 24.84 -3.33 51.80
N ALA A 786 24.47 -2.10 51.48
CA ALA A 786 24.66 -0.95 52.36
C ALA A 786 23.41 -0.08 52.44
N SER A 787 23.13 0.47 53.62
CA SER A 787 22.30 1.67 53.69
C SER A 787 23.15 2.92 53.49
N ALA A 788 22.88 3.69 52.44
CA ALA A 788 23.69 4.87 52.12
C ALA A 788 23.51 6.04 53.10
N ASP A 789 22.34 6.17 53.70
CA ASP A 789 21.97 7.26 54.61
C ASP A 789 21.57 6.77 56.01
N GLY A 790 21.79 5.49 56.30
CA GLY A 790 21.43 4.86 57.57
C GLY A 790 19.93 4.68 57.80
N THR A 791 19.12 4.64 56.74
CA THR A 791 17.66 4.46 56.83
C THR A 791 17.11 3.20 56.15
N GLY A 792 17.93 2.53 55.35
CA GLY A 792 17.54 1.39 54.53
C GLY A 792 17.25 0.11 55.31
N ILE A 793 16.33 -0.69 54.78
CA ILE A 793 15.82 -1.92 55.38
C ILE A 793 16.10 -3.10 54.45
N ALA A 794 16.62 -4.20 54.99
CA ALA A 794 16.71 -5.48 54.28
C ALA A 794 15.73 -6.47 54.92
N GLU A 795 14.81 -7.00 54.13
CA GLU A 795 13.78 -7.93 54.60
C GLU A 795 13.93 -9.27 53.87
N PHE A 796 14.02 -10.36 54.62
CA PHE A 796 14.10 -11.71 54.10
C PHE A 796 12.72 -12.36 54.21
N VAL A 797 12.09 -12.63 53.08
CA VAL A 797 10.75 -13.21 52.99
C VAL A 797 10.89 -14.64 52.48
N ASN A 798 11.02 -15.61 53.38
CA ASN A 798 11.56 -16.92 53.01
C ASN A 798 10.61 -18.10 53.25
N THR A 799 10.41 -18.94 52.24
CA THR A 799 9.79 -20.26 52.41
C THR A 799 10.82 -21.36 52.59
N ASP A 800 11.99 -21.19 51.98
CA ASP A 800 13.16 -22.07 52.05
C ASP A 800 14.37 -21.33 52.65
N PRO A 801 15.44 -22.02 53.08
CA PRO A 801 16.64 -21.35 53.55
C PRO A 801 17.23 -20.40 52.50
N ILE A 802 17.49 -19.15 52.90
CA ILE A 802 18.12 -18.12 52.08
C ILE A 802 19.59 -18.02 52.47
N THR A 803 20.48 -18.08 51.49
CA THR A 803 21.88 -17.71 51.63
C THR A 803 22.13 -16.36 50.97
N VAL A 804 22.58 -15.38 51.76
CA VAL A 804 23.15 -14.13 51.27
C VAL A 804 24.66 -14.31 51.19
N THR A 805 25.28 -13.97 50.05
CA THR A 805 26.73 -14.05 49.84
C THR A 805 27.28 -12.69 49.47
N LEU A 806 28.22 -12.17 50.27
CA LEU A 806 28.89 -10.89 50.06
C LEU A 806 30.33 -11.13 49.61
N ASN A 807 30.69 -10.67 48.40
CA ASN A 807 31.97 -11.00 47.75
C ASN A 807 33.12 -10.08 48.16
N LYS A 808 32.85 -8.82 48.56
CA LYS A 808 33.87 -7.85 49.00
C LYS A 808 33.62 -7.41 50.45
N GLN A 809 34.70 -7.23 51.21
CA GLN A 809 34.64 -6.68 52.56
C GLN A 809 34.37 -5.17 52.49
N ALA A 810 33.33 -4.72 53.18
CA ALA A 810 33.09 -3.30 53.36
C ALA A 810 34.23 -2.70 54.20
N ALA A 811 34.73 -1.52 53.81
CA ALA A 811 35.34 -0.62 54.78
C ALA A 811 34.33 -0.38 55.94
N PRO A 812 34.76 -0.01 57.16
CA PRO A 812 33.92 0.06 58.37
C PRO A 812 32.78 1.11 58.37
N VAL A 813 32.17 1.46 57.22
CA VAL A 813 31.32 2.64 57.05
C VAL A 813 29.85 2.33 56.74
N ASN A 814 29.42 1.07 56.56
CA ASN A 814 28.08 0.81 56.00
C ASN A 814 27.20 -0.04 56.92
N ALA A 815 26.27 0.59 57.65
CA ALA A 815 25.28 -0.07 58.49
C ALA A 815 23.98 -0.36 57.72
N LEU A 816 23.48 -1.59 57.75
CA LEU A 816 22.06 -1.88 57.47
C LEU A 816 21.29 -1.51 58.74
N LYS A 817 20.43 -0.48 58.74
CA LYS A 817 19.75 -0.11 60.00
C LYS A 817 18.89 -1.25 60.56
N HIS A 818 18.24 -1.98 59.67
CA HIS A 818 17.21 -2.95 60.04
C HIS A 818 17.25 -4.18 59.14
N ILE A 819 17.33 -5.35 59.76
CA ILE A 819 17.13 -6.65 59.12
C ILE A 819 15.81 -7.22 59.62
N THR A 820 14.90 -7.55 58.72
CA THR A 820 13.65 -8.25 59.05
C THR A 820 13.69 -9.66 58.47
N VAL A 821 13.19 -10.64 59.21
CA VAL A 821 13.02 -12.02 58.73
C VAL A 821 11.57 -12.44 58.92
N SER A 822 10.96 -12.90 57.83
CA SER A 822 9.60 -13.39 57.76
C SER A 822 9.54 -14.73 57.03
N GLY A 823 8.73 -15.67 57.54
CA GLY A 823 8.64 -17.04 57.02
C GLY A 823 9.47 -18.11 57.78
N PRO A 824 9.39 -19.39 57.34
CA PRO A 824 10.00 -20.52 58.04
C PRO A 824 11.45 -20.83 57.71
N GLY A 825 12.04 -20.21 56.67
CA GLY A 825 13.40 -20.53 56.26
C GLY A 825 14.46 -20.00 57.25
N ASN A 826 15.66 -20.57 57.20
CA ASN A 826 16.83 -19.96 57.84
C ASN A 826 17.47 -18.93 56.90
N VAL A 827 18.07 -17.88 57.45
CA VAL A 827 18.86 -16.89 56.70
C VAL A 827 20.32 -17.02 57.09
N VAL A 828 21.21 -17.19 56.12
CA VAL A 828 22.66 -17.30 56.33
C VAL A 828 23.34 -16.18 55.56
N ILE A 829 24.10 -15.31 56.24
CA ILE A 829 24.80 -14.19 55.58
C ILE A 829 26.30 -14.49 55.48
N ASN A 830 26.76 -15.09 54.39
CA ASN A 830 28.15 -15.49 54.20
C ASN A 830 29.02 -14.39 53.57
N GLU A 831 30.31 -14.35 53.94
CA GLU A 831 31.34 -13.46 53.40
C GLU A 831 32.51 -14.29 52.84
N ILE A 832 32.90 -14.08 51.57
CA ILE A 832 33.89 -14.94 50.86
C ILE A 832 35.18 -14.18 50.44
N GLY A 833 35.37 -12.93 50.88
CA GLY A 833 36.52 -12.06 50.54
C GLY A 833 37.76 -12.15 51.45
N ASN A 834 38.94 -11.72 50.95
CA ASN A 834 40.25 -11.89 51.61
C ASN A 834 40.59 -10.77 52.64
N ALA A 835 40.66 -11.16 53.92
CA ALA A 835 41.41 -10.60 55.07
C ALA A 835 41.64 -9.06 55.23
N GLY A 836 40.72 -8.41 55.94
CA GLY A 836 40.94 -7.20 56.76
C GLY A 836 40.13 -7.25 58.06
N ASN A 837 40.57 -6.53 59.11
CA ASN A 837 40.06 -6.60 60.51
C ASN A 837 38.63 -6.08 60.76
N TYR A 838 37.88 -5.70 59.70
CA TYR A 838 36.53 -5.18 59.82
C TYR A 838 35.57 -6.19 59.19
N HIS A 839 34.89 -6.94 60.05
CA HIS A 839 34.05 -8.07 59.67
C HIS A 839 32.60 -7.79 60.03
N GLY A 840 31.65 -8.16 59.16
CA GLY A 840 30.23 -8.25 59.51
C GLY A 840 29.29 -7.24 58.85
N ALA A 841 28.05 -7.69 58.62
CA ALA A 841 26.90 -6.83 58.36
C ALA A 841 26.52 -6.02 59.63
N VAL A 842 26.99 -4.79 59.75
CA VAL A 842 26.63 -3.92 60.89
C VAL A 842 25.15 -3.58 60.82
N THR A 843 24.37 -3.95 61.83
CA THR A 843 22.94 -3.57 61.93
C THR A 843 22.55 -3.08 63.31
N ASP A 844 21.61 -2.12 63.36
CA ASP A 844 21.05 -1.63 64.62
C ASP A 844 19.94 -2.54 65.13
N THR A 845 19.24 -3.25 64.23
CA THR A 845 18.06 -4.06 64.58
C THR A 845 17.94 -5.32 63.72
N ILE A 846 17.69 -6.46 64.38
CA ILE A 846 17.18 -7.68 63.75
C ILE A 846 15.76 -7.91 64.29
N ALA A 847 14.78 -8.01 63.41
CA ALA A 847 13.38 -8.27 63.74
C ALA A 847 12.90 -9.56 63.10
N PHE A 848 12.28 -10.42 63.90
CA PHE A 848 11.54 -11.59 63.45
C PHE A 848 10.05 -11.23 63.38
N GLU A 849 9.54 -11.04 62.17
CA GLU A 849 8.17 -10.62 61.92
C GLU A 849 7.44 -11.69 61.13
N SER A 850 6.42 -12.32 61.72
CA SER A 850 5.72 -13.45 61.09
C SER A 850 6.64 -14.61 60.66
N SER A 851 7.80 -14.77 61.30
CA SER A 851 8.68 -15.92 61.09
C SER A 851 8.15 -17.16 61.79
N SER A 852 8.61 -18.36 61.39
CA SER A 852 8.30 -19.56 62.16
C SER A 852 9.07 -19.57 63.48
N LEU A 853 8.57 -20.37 64.42
CA LEU A 853 9.39 -20.91 65.49
C LEU A 853 10.57 -21.67 64.85
N GLY A 854 11.77 -21.50 65.42
CA GLY A 854 12.98 -22.14 64.93
C GLY A 854 13.69 -21.44 63.77
N ALA A 855 13.16 -20.33 63.23
CA ALA A 855 13.84 -19.56 62.19
C ALA A 855 15.19 -19.02 62.71
N VAL A 856 16.27 -19.26 61.96
CA VAL A 856 17.63 -18.88 62.37
C VAL A 856 18.21 -17.84 61.44
N VAL A 857 18.77 -16.76 61.99
CA VAL A 857 19.70 -15.86 61.30
C VAL A 857 21.12 -16.21 61.69
N PHE A 858 21.91 -16.71 60.74
CA PHE A 858 23.32 -17.03 60.96
C PHE A 858 24.22 -15.90 60.43
N LEU A 859 25.04 -15.36 61.33
CA LEU A 859 26.00 -14.27 61.11
C LEU A 859 27.43 -14.84 61.27
N PRO A 860 28.04 -15.39 60.20
CA PRO A 860 29.43 -15.84 60.21
C PRO A 860 30.38 -14.65 60.31
N ARG A 861 31.39 -14.78 61.19
CA ARG A 861 32.54 -13.88 61.34
C ARG A 861 32.15 -12.40 61.40
N GLY A 862 31.85 -11.86 62.58
CA GLY A 862 32.16 -10.44 62.80
C GLY A 862 31.19 -9.54 63.56
N ILE A 863 29.91 -9.90 63.76
CA ILE A 863 28.95 -8.99 64.42
C ILE A 863 28.75 -9.43 65.87
N PRO A 864 29.42 -8.78 66.83
CA PRO A 864 29.12 -9.03 68.23
C PRO A 864 27.74 -8.47 68.55
N PHE A 865 27.01 -9.10 69.50
CA PHE A 865 25.76 -8.52 70.00
C PHE A 865 25.97 -7.08 70.53
N ASN A 866 27.18 -6.78 71.01
CA ASN A 866 27.68 -5.45 71.33
C ASN A 866 29.22 -5.49 71.41
N ASP A 867 29.92 -4.47 70.92
CA ASP A 867 31.37 -4.28 71.09
C ASP A 867 31.70 -2.82 71.43
N ALA A 868 32.84 -2.59 72.08
CA ALA A 868 33.34 -1.28 72.50
C ALA A 868 33.52 -0.27 71.35
N GLY A 869 33.56 -0.73 70.10
CA GLY A 869 33.61 0.12 68.91
C GLY A 869 32.24 0.52 68.31
N ASN A 870 31.13 -0.07 68.76
CA ASN A 870 29.81 0.18 68.19
C ASN A 870 29.05 1.25 69.00
N ILE A 871 28.59 2.33 68.35
CA ILE A 871 27.94 3.47 69.02
C ILE A 871 26.49 3.09 69.45
N ILE A 872 25.88 2.10 68.81
CA ILE A 872 24.50 1.65 69.05
C ILE A 872 24.49 0.13 69.31
N PRO A 873 24.04 -0.35 70.49
CA PRO A 873 23.89 -1.77 70.76
C PRO A 873 22.83 -2.42 69.85
N LEU A 874 23.11 -3.63 69.34
CA LEU A 874 22.19 -4.37 68.47
C LEU A 874 20.87 -4.65 69.19
N ARG A 875 19.75 -4.33 68.55
CA ARG A 875 18.41 -4.67 69.03
C ARG A 875 17.91 -5.94 68.36
N ILE A 876 17.38 -6.88 69.12
CA ILE A 876 16.77 -8.10 68.58
C ILE A 876 15.32 -8.17 69.05
N LYS A 877 14.38 -8.20 68.12
CA LYS A 877 12.94 -8.19 68.39
C LYS A 877 12.25 -9.36 67.72
N SER A 878 11.14 -9.81 68.28
CA SER A 878 10.28 -10.82 67.69
C SER A 878 8.82 -10.45 67.93
N THR A 879 7.96 -10.67 66.93
CA THR A 879 6.49 -10.67 67.08
C THR A 879 5.92 -12.08 67.04
N VAL A 880 6.78 -13.10 66.96
CA VAL A 880 6.40 -14.51 66.94
C VAL A 880 6.06 -14.94 68.37
N GLY A 881 4.77 -14.92 68.68
CA GLY A 881 4.25 -15.20 70.02
C GLY A 881 4.57 -16.62 70.48
N ASN A 882 5.59 -16.75 71.32
CA ASN A 882 6.05 -18.05 71.82
C ASN A 882 5.82 -18.25 73.33
N LYS A 883 5.46 -17.20 74.09
CA LYS A 883 4.91 -17.15 75.48
C LYS A 883 5.60 -17.97 76.60
N THR A 884 6.30 -19.08 76.33
CA THR A 884 6.95 -19.99 77.29
C THR A 884 8.07 -20.80 76.63
N ALA A 885 9.16 -21.05 77.36
CA ALA A 885 10.39 -21.74 76.90
C ALA A 885 10.31 -23.29 76.83
N ALA A 886 9.12 -23.89 76.74
CA ALA A 886 8.98 -25.35 76.74
C ALA A 886 9.31 -25.95 75.37
N GLY A 887 10.56 -26.37 75.19
CA GLY A 887 11.12 -26.76 73.89
C GLY A 887 11.64 -25.52 73.16
N PHE A 888 12.96 -25.40 73.00
CA PHE A 888 13.66 -24.17 72.59
C PHE A 888 13.53 -23.87 71.08
N ASP A 889 12.30 -23.98 70.57
CA ASP A 889 11.94 -23.69 69.19
C ASP A 889 11.51 -22.22 69.12
N VAL A 890 12.48 -21.32 69.12
CA VAL A 890 12.29 -19.86 69.08
C VAL A 890 13.10 -19.27 67.94
N PRO A 891 12.70 -18.14 67.34
CA PRO A 891 13.54 -17.45 66.37
C PRO A 891 14.88 -17.09 67.01
N SER A 892 15.99 -17.36 66.32
CA SER A 892 17.32 -17.23 66.92
C SER A 892 18.32 -16.53 66.01
N VAL A 893 19.23 -15.77 66.63
CA VAL A 893 20.38 -15.16 65.96
C VAL A 893 21.63 -15.90 66.42
N ILE A 894 22.40 -16.43 65.48
CA ILE A 894 23.63 -17.16 65.78
C ILE A 894 24.82 -16.40 65.22
N VAL A 895 25.75 -16.07 66.09
CA VAL A 895 27.01 -15.40 65.75
C VAL A 895 28.16 -16.40 65.79
N SER A 896 29.15 -16.24 64.91
CA SER A 896 30.35 -17.07 64.90
C SER A 896 31.60 -16.21 64.69
N GLY A 897 32.71 -16.60 65.29
CA GLY A 897 34.04 -16.01 65.09
C GLY A 897 34.30 -14.72 65.85
N VAL A 898 33.38 -14.25 66.69
CA VAL A 898 33.53 -13.05 67.53
C VAL A 898 32.96 -13.26 68.93
N ASP A 899 33.66 -12.72 69.93
CA ASP A 899 33.14 -12.62 71.30
C ASP A 899 32.10 -11.51 71.35
N SER A 900 31.06 -11.68 72.15
CA SER A 900 29.92 -10.77 72.19
C SER A 900 29.62 -10.31 73.61
N VAL A 901 29.28 -9.04 73.76
CA VAL A 901 28.75 -8.50 75.01
C VAL A 901 27.25 -8.22 74.85
N ILE A 902 26.47 -8.47 75.90
CA ILE A 902 25.11 -7.96 76.02
C ILE A 902 25.15 -6.89 77.11
N ALA A 903 24.99 -5.62 76.73
CA ALA A 903 25.01 -4.51 77.67
C ALA A 903 23.72 -4.43 78.49
N ASP A 904 23.80 -3.81 79.67
CA ASP A 904 22.61 -3.53 80.46
C ASP A 904 21.68 -2.53 79.75
N GLY A 905 20.38 -2.84 79.76
CA GLY A 905 19.35 -2.09 79.01
C GLY A 905 19.30 -2.37 77.50
N GLN A 906 20.12 -3.29 76.96
CA GLN A 906 20.05 -3.67 75.55
C GLN A 906 18.72 -4.40 75.24
N VAL A 907 18.07 -4.02 74.13
CA VAL A 907 16.74 -4.56 73.78
C VAL A 907 16.90 -5.89 73.05
N ILE A 908 16.67 -6.99 73.77
CA ILE A 908 16.68 -8.36 73.23
C ILE A 908 15.43 -9.10 73.71
N GLY A 909 14.52 -9.39 72.78
CA GLY A 909 13.23 -10.04 73.04
C GLY A 909 12.29 -9.23 73.95
N ASP A 910 11.14 -9.81 74.27
CA ASP A 910 10.23 -9.32 75.32
C ASP A 910 9.53 -10.49 76.04
N GLN A 911 8.75 -10.21 77.09
CA GLN A 911 8.08 -11.23 77.91
C GLN A 911 7.17 -12.20 77.13
N ASN A 912 6.64 -11.77 75.98
CA ASN A 912 5.72 -12.55 75.17
C ASN A 912 6.42 -13.20 73.96
N ASN A 913 7.56 -12.65 73.55
CA ASN A 913 8.30 -13.00 72.35
C ASN A 913 9.81 -13.19 72.68
N ILE A 914 10.14 -14.35 73.23
CA ILE A 914 11.52 -14.74 73.56
C ILE A 914 12.32 -14.99 72.28
N VAL A 915 13.59 -14.61 72.25
CA VAL A 915 14.51 -14.89 71.12
C VAL A 915 15.68 -15.76 71.54
N GLY A 916 16.23 -16.55 70.63
CA GLY A 916 17.45 -17.33 70.83
C GLY A 916 18.70 -16.56 70.45
N LEU A 917 19.76 -16.69 71.23
CA LEU A 917 21.10 -16.20 70.94
C LEU A 917 22.04 -17.40 70.90
N GLY A 918 22.68 -17.62 69.76
CA GLY A 918 23.53 -18.78 69.53
C GLY A 918 24.98 -18.42 69.28
N LEU A 919 25.89 -19.32 69.69
CA LEU A 919 27.29 -19.34 69.27
C LEU A 919 27.54 -20.46 68.25
N GLY A 920 28.12 -20.11 67.12
CA GLY A 920 28.55 -21.03 66.08
C GLY A 920 29.99 -21.54 66.21
N SER A 921 30.77 -21.01 67.17
CA SER A 921 32.20 -21.34 67.38
C SER A 921 32.63 -21.13 68.84
N ASP A 922 33.92 -21.31 69.15
CA ASP A 922 34.55 -21.27 70.49
C ASP A 922 34.62 -19.88 71.16
N ASN A 923 33.65 -19.02 70.89
CA ASN A 923 33.61 -17.63 71.33
C ASN A 923 32.94 -17.41 72.69
N ASP A 924 33.11 -16.22 73.25
CA ASP A 924 32.59 -15.87 74.58
C ASP A 924 31.37 -14.94 74.48
N ILE A 925 30.31 -15.20 75.26
CA ILE A 925 29.22 -14.23 75.49
C ILE A 925 29.30 -13.71 76.93
N ILE A 926 29.45 -12.40 77.10
CA ILE A 926 29.37 -11.72 78.39
C ILE A 926 28.01 -11.04 78.51
N VAL A 927 27.23 -11.40 79.53
CA VAL A 927 25.90 -10.81 79.79
C VAL A 927 25.98 -9.88 80.99
N ASN A 928 26.03 -8.57 80.72
CA ASN A 928 25.97 -7.53 81.75
C ASN A 928 24.53 -7.06 82.05
N ALA A 929 23.54 -7.55 81.30
CA ALA A 929 22.16 -7.14 81.46
C ALA A 929 21.49 -7.70 82.73
N THR A 930 20.76 -6.83 83.42
CA THR A 930 19.96 -7.16 84.61
C THR A 930 18.67 -7.93 84.28
N THR A 931 18.18 -7.81 83.04
CA THR A 931 16.94 -8.45 82.51
C THR A 931 17.20 -8.86 81.05
N LEU A 932 16.96 -10.12 80.68
CA LEU A 932 17.20 -10.62 79.33
C LEU A 932 16.10 -11.59 78.84
N TYR A 933 15.26 -11.16 77.90
CA TYR A 933 14.20 -11.99 77.32
C TYR A 933 14.72 -12.87 76.17
N ALA A 934 15.79 -13.63 76.46
CA ALA A 934 16.44 -14.49 75.49
C ALA A 934 16.92 -15.81 76.09
N GLY A 935 17.11 -16.77 75.20
CA GLY A 935 17.76 -18.04 75.48
C GLY A 935 19.15 -18.11 74.87
N ILE A 936 20.18 -18.55 75.60
CA ILE A 936 21.57 -18.55 75.11
C ILE A 936 22.03 -19.98 74.86
N GLY A 937 22.61 -20.28 73.69
CA GLY A 937 23.07 -21.64 73.35
C GLY A 937 24.28 -21.69 72.41
N THR A 938 24.78 -22.90 72.14
CA THR A 938 25.77 -23.18 71.10
C THR A 938 25.24 -24.18 70.09
N ILE A 939 25.68 -24.08 68.83
CA ILE A 939 25.31 -25.04 67.78
C ILE A 939 26.01 -26.39 68.04
N ASN A 940 27.28 -26.35 68.46
CA ASN A 940 28.13 -27.51 68.64
C ASN A 940 28.37 -27.83 70.12
N ASN A 941 28.61 -29.11 70.43
CA ASN A 941 28.94 -29.56 71.79
C ASN A 941 30.35 -29.12 72.20
N ASN A 942 30.50 -28.75 73.48
CA ASN A 942 31.76 -28.34 74.11
C ASN A 942 32.42 -27.16 73.40
N GLN A 943 31.60 -26.22 72.90
CA GLN A 943 32.07 -24.98 72.28
C GLN A 943 31.50 -23.75 72.99
N GLY A 944 32.26 -22.66 72.95
CA GLY A 944 31.90 -21.34 73.46
C GLY A 944 31.78 -21.25 74.99
N THR A 945 31.97 -20.05 75.53
CA THR A 945 31.78 -19.78 76.96
C THR A 945 30.74 -18.69 77.20
N VAL A 946 30.07 -18.74 78.35
CA VAL A 946 29.12 -17.70 78.78
C VAL A 946 29.54 -17.18 80.14
N THR A 947 29.69 -15.87 80.27
CA THR A 947 29.92 -15.19 81.55
C THR A 947 28.69 -14.33 81.89
N LEU A 948 28.06 -14.60 83.03
CA LEU A 948 26.90 -13.87 83.51
C LEU A 948 27.32 -12.90 84.62
N SER A 949 27.20 -11.59 84.36
CA SER A 949 27.76 -10.51 85.19
C SER A 949 26.78 -9.40 85.59
N GLY A 950 25.53 -9.44 85.12
CA GLY A 950 24.52 -8.39 85.33
C GLY A 950 23.90 -8.25 86.74
N GLY A 951 24.31 -9.05 87.73
CA GLY A 951 23.77 -8.99 89.10
C GLY A 951 22.39 -9.66 89.28
N ILE A 952 21.87 -9.65 90.51
CA ILE A 952 20.72 -10.44 90.99
C ILE A 952 19.41 -10.06 90.25
N PRO A 953 18.75 -11.00 89.54
CA PRO A 953 17.45 -10.76 88.94
C PRO A 953 16.37 -10.81 90.04
N ASN A 954 15.69 -9.68 90.27
CA ASN A 954 14.65 -9.57 91.31
C ASN A 954 13.27 -10.09 90.86
N THR A 955 13.15 -10.63 89.64
CA THR A 955 11.89 -11.10 89.06
C THR A 955 12.06 -12.52 88.53
N PRO A 956 11.35 -13.54 89.05
CA PRO A 956 11.46 -14.92 88.57
C PRO A 956 11.25 -15.02 87.04
N GLY A 957 12.17 -15.69 86.32
CA GLY A 957 12.03 -15.98 84.89
C GLY A 957 12.70 -14.99 83.92
N THR A 958 13.78 -14.30 84.30
CA THR A 958 14.39 -13.23 83.47
C THR A 958 15.55 -13.65 82.56
N VAL A 959 15.97 -14.93 82.56
CA VAL A 959 16.84 -15.55 81.55
C VAL A 959 16.21 -16.92 81.26
N TYR A 960 15.80 -17.17 80.02
CA TYR A 960 14.86 -18.26 79.72
C TYR A 960 15.53 -19.62 79.41
N GLY A 961 16.86 -19.71 79.48
CA GLY A 961 17.61 -20.97 79.49
C GLY A 961 19.06 -20.87 78.99
N LEU A 962 19.90 -21.82 79.40
CA LEU A 962 21.27 -22.05 78.91
C LEU A 962 21.32 -23.39 78.17
N GLY A 963 21.45 -23.35 76.84
CA GLY A 963 21.42 -24.51 75.95
C GLY A 963 20.16 -24.53 75.08
N THR A 964 20.31 -24.91 73.80
CA THR A 964 19.22 -24.89 72.80
C THR A 964 18.22 -26.06 72.95
N GLY A 965 17.98 -26.57 74.16
CA GLY A 965 17.09 -27.71 74.41
C GLY A 965 16.99 -28.10 75.89
N ILE A 966 15.98 -28.92 76.22
CA ILE A 966 15.82 -29.51 77.56
C ILE A 966 16.85 -30.64 77.70
N GLY A 967 18.03 -30.34 78.23
CA GLY A 967 19.15 -31.29 78.36
C GLY A 967 20.42 -30.64 78.91
N ALA A 968 21.50 -31.42 79.01
CA ALA A 968 22.80 -30.94 79.49
C ALA A 968 23.35 -29.80 78.61
N SER A 969 23.98 -28.81 79.25
CA SER A 969 24.62 -27.68 78.58
C SER A 969 25.57 -28.15 77.48
N LYS A 970 25.47 -27.53 76.29
CA LYS A 970 26.43 -27.73 75.18
C LYS A 970 27.65 -26.81 75.27
N PHE A 971 27.67 -25.86 76.21
CA PHE A 971 28.77 -24.92 76.39
C PHE A 971 30.03 -25.61 76.93
N LYS A 972 31.20 -25.08 76.57
CA LYS A 972 32.49 -25.48 77.16
C LYS A 972 32.63 -25.03 78.61
N GLN A 973 32.14 -23.83 78.92
CA GLN A 973 32.19 -23.25 80.27
C GLN A 973 31.06 -22.24 80.48
N VAL A 974 30.48 -22.23 81.67
CA VAL A 974 29.57 -21.18 82.14
C VAL A 974 30.14 -20.60 83.43
N THR A 975 30.37 -19.29 83.46
CA THR A 975 30.96 -18.57 84.59
C THR A 975 29.95 -17.60 85.18
N PHE A 976 29.77 -17.63 86.49
CA PHE A 976 28.92 -16.71 87.24
C PHE A 976 29.81 -15.80 88.08
N THR A 977 29.72 -14.48 87.88
CA THR A 977 30.56 -13.51 88.63
C THR A 977 29.84 -12.88 89.81
N THR A 978 28.57 -13.21 90.03
CA THR A 978 27.69 -12.76 91.14
C THR A 978 26.73 -13.89 91.55
N ASP A 979 26.21 -13.87 92.78
CA ASP A 979 25.23 -14.88 93.27
C ASP A 979 23.89 -14.79 92.51
N TYR A 980 23.60 -15.75 91.63
CA TYR A 980 22.32 -15.84 90.89
C TYR A 980 21.34 -16.80 91.60
N ASN A 981 20.32 -16.27 92.27
CA ASN A 981 19.33 -17.08 93.02
C ASN A 981 18.11 -17.56 92.20
N ASN A 982 17.92 -17.11 90.95
CA ASN A 982 16.71 -17.39 90.15
C ASN A 982 17.02 -17.62 88.67
N LEU A 983 17.84 -18.62 88.37
CA LEU A 983 18.01 -19.12 87.01
C LEU A 983 16.83 -20.06 86.71
N GLY A 984 15.92 -19.67 85.83
CA GLY A 984 14.82 -20.55 85.40
C GLY A 984 15.37 -21.83 84.78
N ASN A 985 14.80 -22.99 85.18
CA ASN A 985 15.13 -24.34 84.70
C ASN A 985 16.58 -24.56 84.21
N ILE A 986 17.57 -24.33 85.09
CA ILE A 986 18.88 -24.95 84.93
C ILE A 986 18.84 -26.30 85.65
N ILE A 987 18.81 -27.39 84.90
CA ILE A 987 19.19 -28.68 85.46
C ILE A 987 20.71 -28.70 85.49
N ALA A 988 21.27 -28.23 86.60
CA ALA A 988 22.66 -28.49 86.93
C ALA A 988 22.78 -29.94 87.40
N THR A 989 23.61 -30.72 86.72
CA THR A 989 24.27 -31.89 87.31
C THR A 989 25.75 -31.77 87.04
#